data_AF-A0A6I6EWK8-F1
#
_entry.id   AF-A0A6I6EWK8-F1
#
_cell.length_a   1.000
_cell.length_b   1.000
_cell.length_c   1.000
_cell.angle_alpha   90.00
_cell.angle_beta   90.00
_cell.angle_gamma   90.00
#
_symmetry.space_group_name_H-M   'P 1'
#
loop_
_entity.id
_entity.type
_entity.pdbx_description
1 polymer ?
#
loop_
_entity_poly.entity_id
_entity_poly.type
_entity_poly.pdbx_seq_one_letter_code
_entity_poly.pdbx_strand_id
1 'polypeptide(L)'
;MVSEWVSLLFFIASVSLYTWKAGRHKLWFFAVLALLGIYIILNASLFASNYFTGEGINDAVIYTITSSLSGAGLQKYILPAAGLLISLFLLFLLLSWVLRLRKSHDYSQLYSVLALVLAAASIKTTPAYQQVTALIKSQVSKGDSDFDTHYRVPGTTLRGDRPNLVYIYAESLERTYFDDKAFPALAPELNNIKNSAVDFSNTEQLPGTEYTIAGMVASQCGIPLFAPFDGNASSSLSAFYPQNVCLGDILKSAGYQNYFYQGASLSFAGKDLFLSSHGFDHLYGFNELKSVVKDPKYRNDWGWYDDTVLELVFDKYVELAQKNQPFSLFALTVDTHHPDGFISRSCQRKSYHFDGKENKSFAAVACGQEHIAKLIEKIRATPYFKNTIIVVSSDHLAMNNTAFKYLNQHDRRDLFFMLRGDDVSSRVISVKRNTLDNGATVLDAMGGDNFIGLGRSSLSSTSLSATYLNIKEKINQWKPDVIGLWNFPKTIADYKVDTEKNTFSFSGSHFKLPLLLSVMPGKIEPKLDTWLATPLKRQLAKFAPDDKFVWIDRCYKIGSVWDEKLAMNSGLCVANGTLNAVPTISEIQPGSTLGRITFPKKNTRRDEQYQRSVTRLNIDDINLKYHSDTILFNLPGLPQQVQKVSGLSYVESWGRWSDANLLPQVSVQYLEPLPAAFTLTLTARAFGDNALRPITIKVGGWQQEVTFGEHDSTLTLQVNNPTGARSIVITPPAPVESSVGVIDGFAARKLGVGLVSLRVTPQP
;
A
#
# COMPACT_ATOMS: atom_id res chain seq x y z
N MET A 1 -4.15 27.58 15.67
CA MET A 1 -4.80 28.90 15.74
C MET A 1 -3.86 30.10 15.66
N VAL A 2 -2.99 30.44 16.63
CA VAL A 2 -2.15 31.66 16.55
C VAL A 2 -1.21 31.65 15.32
N SER A 3 -0.56 30.52 15.04
CA SER A 3 0.34 30.40 13.88
C SER A 3 -0.37 30.54 12.53
N GLU A 4 -1.62 30.06 12.43
CA GLU A 4 -2.43 30.13 11.19
C GLU A 4 -2.78 31.58 10.86
N TRP A 5 -3.29 32.33 11.82
CA TRP A 5 -3.64 33.75 11.64
C TRP A 5 -2.42 34.59 11.31
N VAL A 6 -1.29 34.35 11.97
CA VAL A 6 -0.01 35.04 11.66
C VAL A 6 0.45 34.73 10.23
N SER A 7 0.38 33.46 9.82
CA SER A 7 0.76 33.06 8.46
C SER A 7 -0.13 33.68 7.38
N LEU A 8 -1.44 33.74 7.62
CA LEU A 8 -2.41 34.37 6.74
C LEU A 8 -2.20 35.89 6.65
N LEU A 9 -1.89 36.54 7.77
CA LEU A 9 -1.61 37.96 7.81
C LEU A 9 -0.36 38.30 6.97
N PHE A 10 0.71 37.51 7.07
CA PHE A 10 1.89 37.69 6.22
C PHE A 10 1.59 37.43 4.73
N PHE A 11 0.75 36.44 4.42
CA PHE A 11 0.30 36.17 3.05
C PHE A 11 -0.45 37.38 2.46
N ILE A 12 -1.46 37.89 3.17
CA ILE A 12 -2.24 39.06 2.73
C ILE A 12 -1.35 40.30 2.62
N ALA A 13 -0.50 40.55 3.62
CA ALA A 13 0.41 41.69 3.61
C ALA A 13 1.38 41.64 2.41
N SER A 14 1.89 40.46 2.06
CA SER A 14 2.72 40.26 0.88
C SER A 14 1.97 40.59 -0.41
N VAL A 15 0.75 40.07 -0.60
CA VAL A 15 -0.09 40.34 -1.77
C VAL A 15 -0.40 41.84 -1.88
N SER A 16 -0.82 42.48 -0.78
CA SER A 16 -1.15 43.91 -0.74
C SER A 16 0.06 44.80 -1.04
N LEU A 17 1.21 44.53 -0.42
CA LEU A 17 2.43 45.29 -0.67
C LEU A 17 2.91 45.13 -2.10
N TYR A 18 2.83 43.91 -2.63
CA TYR A 18 3.21 43.63 -4.01
C TYR A 18 2.34 44.38 -5.01
N THR A 19 1.02 44.30 -4.86
CA THR A 19 0.06 44.93 -5.77
C THR A 19 0.10 46.46 -5.74
N TRP A 20 0.48 47.05 -4.59
CA TRP A 20 0.44 48.49 -4.42
C TRP A 20 1.77 49.20 -4.69
N LYS A 21 2.93 48.63 -4.29
CA LYS A 21 4.22 49.37 -4.32
C LYS A 21 5.41 48.63 -4.94
N ALA A 22 5.26 47.39 -5.39
CA ALA A 22 6.39 46.61 -5.90
C ALA A 22 6.85 46.96 -7.33
N GLY A 23 8.08 46.57 -7.63
CA GLY A 23 8.80 46.75 -8.89
C GLY A 23 8.13 46.06 -10.07
N ARG A 24 8.13 46.71 -11.24
CA ARG A 24 7.51 46.17 -12.46
C ARG A 24 8.23 44.96 -13.07
N HIS A 25 9.40 44.60 -12.55
CA HIS A 25 10.24 43.53 -13.07
C HIS A 25 9.54 42.16 -13.03
N LYS A 26 9.63 41.41 -14.14
CA LYS A 26 9.01 40.07 -14.25
C LYS A 26 9.53 39.09 -13.19
N LEU A 27 10.80 39.22 -12.79
CA LEU A 27 11.37 38.37 -11.73
C LEU A 27 10.63 38.50 -10.40
N TRP A 28 10.27 39.71 -9.97
CA TRP A 28 9.54 39.91 -8.71
C TRP A 28 8.16 39.26 -8.76
N PHE A 29 7.49 39.31 -9.92
CA PHE A 29 6.21 38.63 -10.13
C PHE A 29 6.35 37.13 -9.96
N PHE A 30 7.27 36.51 -10.69
CA PHE A 30 7.46 35.06 -10.64
C PHE A 30 7.91 34.60 -9.24
N ALA A 31 8.80 35.33 -8.58
CA ALA A 31 9.28 34.97 -7.25
C ALA A 31 8.18 35.06 -6.18
N VAL A 32 7.40 36.16 -6.16
CA VAL A 32 6.28 36.31 -5.21
C VAL A 32 5.17 35.29 -5.50
N LEU A 33 4.81 35.11 -6.77
CA LEU A 33 3.81 34.11 -7.17
C LEU A 33 4.26 32.69 -6.79
N ALA A 34 5.54 32.34 -6.96
CA ALA A 34 6.07 31.04 -6.57
C ALA A 34 5.98 30.81 -5.06
N LEU A 35 6.43 31.76 -4.22
CA LEU A 35 6.37 31.63 -2.77
C LEU A 35 4.93 31.55 -2.26
N LEU A 36 4.05 32.44 -2.72
CA LEU A 36 2.64 32.42 -2.33
C LEU A 36 1.93 31.17 -2.88
N GLY A 37 2.34 30.66 -4.03
CA GLY A 37 1.90 29.37 -4.57
C GLY A 37 2.32 28.20 -3.67
N ILE A 38 3.56 28.18 -3.18
CA ILE A 38 4.03 27.18 -2.19
C ILE A 38 3.20 27.25 -0.91
N TYR A 39 2.91 28.46 -0.41
CA TYR A 39 2.02 28.62 0.76
C TYR A 39 0.63 28.01 0.51
N ILE A 40 0.02 28.26 -0.65
CA ILE A 40 -1.29 27.69 -1.00
C ILE A 40 -1.22 26.15 -1.05
N ILE A 41 -0.19 25.60 -1.70
CA ILE A 41 0.02 24.15 -1.80
C ILE A 41 0.19 23.53 -0.42
N LEU A 42 1.02 24.11 0.45
CA LEU A 42 1.25 23.62 1.81
C LEU A 42 -0.03 23.59 2.64
N ASN A 43 -0.84 24.65 2.60
CA ASN A 43 -2.11 24.69 3.33
C ASN A 43 -3.15 23.73 2.73
N ALA A 44 -3.15 23.52 1.41
CA ALA A 44 -3.99 22.51 0.79
C ALA A 44 -3.55 21.08 1.15
N SER A 45 -2.24 20.82 1.22
CA SER A 45 -1.70 19.55 1.72
C SER A 45 -2.07 19.32 3.18
N LEU A 46 -2.00 20.35 4.02
CA LEU A 46 -2.46 20.27 5.42
C LEU A 46 -3.97 20.01 5.51
N PHE A 47 -4.78 20.69 4.71
CA PHE A 47 -6.22 20.47 4.65
C PHE A 47 -6.57 19.04 4.20
N ALA A 48 -5.93 18.55 3.13
CA ALA A 48 -6.11 17.18 2.66
C ALA A 48 -5.67 16.15 3.70
N SER A 49 -4.56 16.41 4.38
CA SER A 49 -4.04 15.55 5.45
C SER A 49 -5.00 15.53 6.65
N ASN A 50 -5.52 16.68 7.06
CA ASN A 50 -6.54 16.79 8.11
C ASN A 50 -7.85 16.09 7.73
N TYR A 51 -8.25 16.13 6.46
CA TYR A 51 -9.42 15.41 5.98
C TYR A 51 -9.29 13.90 6.24
N PHE A 52 -8.06 13.36 6.13
CA PHE A 52 -7.76 11.94 6.35
C PHE A 52 -7.50 11.62 7.84
N THR A 53 -6.57 12.31 8.49
CA THR A 53 -6.10 11.97 9.85
C THR A 53 -6.78 12.76 10.96
N GLY A 54 -7.14 14.01 10.69
CA GLY A 54 -7.57 15.00 11.69
C GLY A 54 -6.43 15.68 12.46
N GLU A 55 -5.18 15.24 12.26
CA GLU A 55 -3.97 15.71 12.97
C GLU A 55 -2.97 16.42 12.04
N GLY A 56 -3.28 16.46 10.75
CA GLY A 56 -2.47 17.12 9.72
C GLY A 56 -1.45 16.17 9.11
N ILE A 57 -0.29 16.71 8.74
CA ILE A 57 0.79 15.98 8.09
C ILE A 57 1.60 15.25 9.18
N ASN A 58 1.40 13.94 9.30
CA ASN A 58 2.08 13.08 10.27
C ASN A 58 2.63 11.79 9.61
N ASP A 59 3.19 10.88 10.41
CA ASP A 59 3.75 9.61 9.91
C ASP A 59 2.70 8.72 9.22
N ALA A 60 1.41 8.80 9.60
CA ALA A 60 0.33 8.07 8.93
C ALA A 60 0.10 8.55 7.48
N VAL A 61 0.17 9.86 7.25
CA VAL A 61 0.10 10.43 5.89
C VAL A 61 1.30 9.97 5.07
N ILE A 62 2.51 10.06 5.63
CA ILE A 62 3.73 9.64 4.95
C ILE A 62 3.68 8.16 4.61
N TYR A 63 3.27 7.29 5.54
CA TYR A 63 3.16 5.86 5.27
C TYR A 63 2.10 5.57 4.20
N THR A 64 0.93 6.21 4.27
CA THR A 64 -0.15 6.02 3.28
C THR A 64 0.28 6.39 1.85
N ILE A 65 1.00 7.51 1.67
CA ILE A 65 1.46 7.94 0.34
C ILE A 65 2.67 7.16 -0.19
N THR A 66 3.41 6.48 0.69
CA THR A 66 4.62 5.70 0.34
C THR A 66 4.40 4.19 0.31
N SER A 67 3.23 3.73 0.75
CA SER A 67 2.84 2.32 0.76
C SER A 67 1.86 1.98 -0.37
N SER A 68 1.60 0.69 -0.55
CA SER A 68 0.63 0.23 -1.55
C SER A 68 -0.79 0.56 -1.12
N LEU A 69 -1.49 1.33 -1.97
CA LEU A 69 -2.94 1.56 -1.88
C LEU A 69 -3.76 0.47 -2.61
N SER A 70 -3.12 -0.62 -3.05
CA SER A 70 -3.82 -1.74 -3.67
C SER A 70 -4.82 -2.35 -2.69
N GLY A 71 -6.08 -2.46 -3.11
CA GLY A 71 -7.19 -2.93 -2.29
C GLY A 71 -7.81 -1.88 -1.36
N ALA A 72 -7.43 -0.60 -1.44
CA ALA A 72 -8.01 0.48 -0.63
C ALA A 72 -9.37 0.97 -1.16
N GLY A 73 -10.30 1.30 -0.26
CA GLY A 73 -11.62 1.86 -0.58
C GLY A 73 -11.59 3.34 -0.99
N LEU A 74 -11.03 3.67 -2.16
CA LEU A 74 -10.77 5.07 -2.58
C LEU A 74 -11.98 5.84 -3.11
N GLN A 75 -13.13 5.19 -3.34
CA GLN A 75 -14.25 5.78 -4.07
C GLN A 75 -14.78 7.08 -3.42
N LYS A 76 -14.85 7.13 -2.09
CA LYS A 76 -15.34 8.30 -1.35
C LYS A 76 -14.38 9.51 -1.38
N TYR A 77 -13.12 9.31 -1.76
CA TYR A 77 -12.10 10.36 -1.77
C TYR A 77 -11.94 11.06 -3.13
N ILE A 78 -12.48 10.48 -4.21
CA ILE A 78 -12.31 11.00 -5.58
C ILE A 78 -12.92 12.40 -5.73
N LEU A 79 -14.18 12.58 -5.30
CA LEU A 79 -14.88 13.85 -5.45
C LEU A 79 -14.27 14.97 -4.58
N PRO A 80 -13.95 14.76 -3.29
CA PRO A 80 -13.20 15.73 -2.50
C PRO A 80 -11.84 16.10 -3.11
N ALA A 81 -11.10 15.12 -3.64
CA ALA A 81 -9.81 15.36 -4.27
C ALA A 81 -9.94 16.21 -5.55
N ALA A 82 -10.91 15.90 -6.41
CA ALA A 82 -11.19 16.70 -7.60
C ALA A 82 -11.60 18.14 -7.23
N GLY A 83 -12.46 18.30 -6.21
CA GLY A 83 -12.84 19.60 -5.68
C GLY A 83 -11.63 20.40 -5.20
N LEU A 84 -10.74 19.78 -4.42
CA LEU A 84 -9.51 20.41 -3.92
C LEU A 84 -8.59 20.87 -5.06
N LEU A 85 -8.40 20.04 -6.09
CA LEU A 85 -7.57 20.39 -7.26
C LEU A 85 -8.15 21.56 -8.07
N ILE A 86 -9.48 21.58 -8.26
CA ILE A 86 -10.17 22.69 -8.94
C ILE A 86 -10.03 23.98 -8.10
N SER A 87 -10.26 23.91 -6.79
CA SER A 87 -10.09 25.05 -5.90
C SER A 87 -8.66 25.59 -5.90
N LEU A 88 -7.65 24.71 -5.87
CA LEU A 88 -6.24 25.07 -5.99
C LEU A 88 -5.94 25.81 -7.30
N PHE A 89 -6.45 25.31 -8.42
CA PHE A 89 -6.28 25.93 -9.73
C PHE A 89 -6.93 27.33 -9.79
N LEU A 90 -8.16 27.46 -9.31
CA LEU A 90 -8.88 28.74 -9.26
C LEU A 90 -8.20 29.75 -8.32
N LEU A 91 -7.72 29.32 -7.16
CA LEU A 91 -6.95 30.16 -6.23
C LEU A 91 -5.65 30.66 -6.87
N PHE A 92 -4.96 29.81 -7.64
CA PHE A 92 -3.75 30.20 -8.34
C PHE A 92 -4.02 31.21 -9.48
N LEU A 93 -5.12 31.03 -10.22
CA LEU A 93 -5.58 32.00 -11.23
C LEU A 93 -5.96 33.34 -10.59
N LEU A 94 -6.71 33.30 -9.48
CA LEU A 94 -7.11 34.50 -8.74
C LEU A 94 -5.88 35.23 -8.21
N LEU A 95 -4.94 34.53 -7.56
CA LEU A 95 -3.70 35.11 -7.06
C LEU A 95 -2.90 35.74 -8.22
N SER A 96 -2.75 35.03 -9.33
CA SER A 96 -2.04 35.53 -10.52
C SER A 96 -2.71 36.79 -11.09
N TRP A 97 -4.04 36.83 -11.10
CA TRP A 97 -4.82 37.98 -11.54
C TRP A 97 -4.66 39.17 -10.58
N VAL A 98 -4.83 38.96 -9.28
CA VAL A 98 -4.66 39.99 -8.25
C VAL A 98 -3.26 40.61 -8.30
N LEU A 99 -2.20 39.80 -8.38
CA LEU A 99 -0.82 40.29 -8.50
C LEU A 99 -0.56 41.08 -9.80
N ARG A 100 -1.43 40.95 -10.81
CA ARG A 100 -1.40 41.75 -12.06
C ARG A 100 -2.18 43.06 -11.97
N LEU A 101 -3.10 43.24 -11.02
CA LEU A 101 -3.92 44.45 -10.81
C LEU A 101 -3.13 45.62 -10.19
N ARG A 102 -1.95 45.92 -10.75
CA ARG A 102 -1.01 46.90 -10.20
C ARG A 102 -1.58 48.33 -10.30
N LYS A 103 -1.61 49.06 -9.18
CA LYS A 103 -2.19 50.41 -9.09
C LYS A 103 -1.19 51.57 -9.17
N SER A 104 0.09 51.37 -8.83
CA SER A 104 1.06 52.48 -8.70
C SER A 104 1.92 52.74 -9.95
N HIS A 105 2.16 54.02 -10.21
CA HIS A 105 3.16 54.50 -11.18
C HIS A 105 4.59 54.53 -10.59
N ASP A 106 4.71 54.76 -9.27
CA ASP A 106 5.98 54.81 -8.55
C ASP A 106 6.27 53.45 -7.93
N TYR A 107 7.36 52.81 -8.37
CA TYR A 107 7.77 51.50 -7.92
C TYR A 107 9.00 51.58 -7.04
N SER A 108 9.11 50.70 -6.03
CA SER A 108 10.31 50.60 -5.21
C SER A 108 10.76 49.16 -5.02
N GLN A 109 12.07 48.95 -5.21
CA GLN A 109 12.71 47.65 -5.03
C GLN A 109 12.61 47.19 -3.57
N LEU A 110 12.67 48.12 -2.61
CA LEU A 110 12.55 47.82 -1.18
C LEU A 110 11.22 47.14 -0.85
N TYR A 111 10.09 47.65 -1.36
CA TYR A 111 8.78 47.03 -1.14
C TYR A 111 8.64 45.67 -1.84
N SER A 112 9.39 45.44 -2.92
CA SER A 112 9.42 44.15 -3.61
C SER A 112 10.14 43.10 -2.78
N VAL A 113 11.27 43.48 -2.19
CA VAL A 113 12.01 42.65 -1.23
C VAL A 113 11.16 42.38 0.00
N LEU A 114 10.51 43.41 0.55
CA LEU A 114 9.62 43.25 1.72
C LEU A 114 8.46 42.30 1.42
N ALA A 115 7.83 42.40 0.24
CA ALA A 115 6.77 41.48 -0.17
C ALA A 115 7.28 40.03 -0.26
N LEU A 116 8.49 39.80 -0.76
CA LEU A 116 9.11 38.46 -0.75
C LEU A 116 9.41 37.95 0.66
N VAL A 117 9.95 38.80 1.54
CA VAL A 117 10.22 38.43 2.93
C VAL A 117 8.93 38.03 3.64
N LEU A 118 7.83 38.74 3.40
CA LEU A 118 6.51 38.39 3.93
C LEU A 118 5.95 37.11 3.32
N ALA A 119 6.15 36.87 2.02
CA ALA A 119 5.76 35.61 1.38
C ALA A 119 6.57 34.41 1.94
N ALA A 120 7.86 34.60 2.22
CA ALA A 120 8.67 33.57 2.87
C ALA A 120 8.28 33.39 4.34
N ALA A 121 7.94 34.47 5.04
CA ALA A 121 7.47 34.43 6.42
C ALA A 121 6.14 33.68 6.54
N SER A 122 5.19 33.87 5.61
CA SER A 122 3.92 33.13 5.61
C SER A 122 4.13 31.62 5.46
N ILE A 123 5.09 31.20 4.63
CA ILE A 123 5.49 29.79 4.52
C ILE A 123 6.07 29.30 5.84
N LYS A 124 7.05 30.01 6.41
CA LYS A 124 7.74 29.56 7.63
C LYS A 124 6.81 29.46 8.84
N THR A 125 5.76 30.28 8.91
CA THR A 125 4.82 30.31 10.03
C THR A 125 3.56 29.46 9.82
N THR A 126 3.32 28.89 8.64
CA THR A 126 2.17 27.97 8.48
C THR A 126 2.39 26.68 9.29
N PRO A 127 1.34 26.12 9.94
CA PRO A 127 1.45 24.83 10.61
C PRO A 127 1.94 23.71 9.70
N ALA A 128 1.60 23.76 8.41
CA ALA A 128 2.04 22.76 7.43
C ALA A 128 3.57 22.67 7.35
N TYR A 129 4.24 23.83 7.27
CA TYR A 129 5.70 23.89 7.24
C TYR A 129 6.32 23.40 8.55
N GLN A 130 5.71 23.75 9.69
CA GLN A 130 6.18 23.31 11.01
C GLN A 130 6.09 21.78 11.16
N GLN A 131 4.96 21.18 10.76
CA GLN A 131 4.75 19.73 10.80
C GLN A 131 5.74 19.00 9.88
N VAL A 132 5.88 19.46 8.62
CA VAL A 132 6.86 18.89 7.68
C VAL A 132 8.29 19.02 8.21
N THR A 133 8.66 20.17 8.76
CA THR A 133 10.00 20.39 9.33
C THR A 133 10.24 19.50 10.56
N ALA A 134 9.24 19.31 11.41
CA ALA A 134 9.32 18.44 12.57
C ALA A 134 9.51 16.97 12.16
N LEU A 135 8.77 16.49 11.17
CA LEU A 135 8.92 15.15 10.60
C LEU A 135 10.35 14.95 10.05
N ILE A 136 10.84 15.86 9.22
CA ILE A 136 12.20 15.80 8.66
C ILE A 136 13.25 15.79 9.77
N LYS A 137 13.13 16.69 10.75
CA LYS A 137 14.06 16.77 11.87
C LYS A 137 14.08 15.47 12.68
N SER A 138 12.90 14.89 12.97
CA SER A 138 12.78 13.65 13.76
C SER A 138 13.42 12.43 13.09
N GLN A 139 13.48 12.39 11.76
CA GLN A 139 14.10 11.28 11.03
C GLN A 139 15.62 11.43 10.82
N VAL A 140 16.14 12.67 10.79
CA VAL A 140 17.55 12.95 10.45
C VAL A 140 18.42 13.22 11.68
N SER A 141 17.81 13.49 12.83
CA SER A 141 18.53 13.80 14.08
C SER A 141 19.41 12.64 14.52
N LYS A 142 20.73 12.73 14.30
CA LYS A 142 21.74 11.82 14.87
C LYS A 142 22.30 12.43 16.15
N GLY A 143 21.83 11.95 17.30
CA GLY A 143 22.43 12.21 18.61
C GLY A 143 22.82 10.90 19.28
N ASP A 144 23.39 10.96 20.49
CA ASP A 144 23.61 9.78 21.34
C ASP A 144 22.25 9.23 21.80
N SER A 145 21.73 8.26 21.04
CA SER A 145 20.48 7.59 21.36
C SER A 145 20.71 6.55 22.46
N ASP A 146 19.84 6.53 23.47
CA ASP A 146 19.79 5.48 24.50
C ASP A 146 18.84 4.34 24.12
N PHE A 147 18.38 4.27 22.85
CA PHE A 147 17.41 3.27 22.37
C PHE A 147 17.79 1.84 22.77
N ASP A 148 19.04 1.44 22.55
CA ASP A 148 19.54 0.08 22.84
C ASP A 148 19.48 -0.27 24.33
N THR A 149 19.44 0.73 25.23
CA THR A 149 19.30 0.48 26.67
C THR A 149 17.87 0.11 27.07
N HIS A 150 16.88 0.47 26.24
CA HIS A 150 15.46 0.19 26.47
C HIS A 150 14.91 -0.93 25.60
N TYR A 151 15.49 -1.18 24.43
CA TYR A 151 15.07 -2.25 23.56
C TYR A 151 15.45 -3.63 24.16
N ARG A 152 14.48 -4.53 24.27
CA ARG A 152 14.68 -5.90 24.80
C ARG A 152 14.14 -6.96 23.85
N VAL A 153 14.98 -7.95 23.55
CA VAL A 153 14.61 -9.11 22.73
C VAL A 153 14.04 -10.21 23.64
N PRO A 154 12.77 -10.62 23.47
CA PRO A 154 12.17 -11.69 24.27
C PRO A 154 12.74 -13.06 23.92
N GLY A 155 12.65 -14.00 24.87
CA GLY A 155 12.80 -15.43 24.60
C GLY A 155 11.65 -15.99 23.75
N THR A 156 11.85 -17.16 23.16
CA THR A 156 10.92 -17.79 22.21
C THR A 156 10.14 -18.98 22.79
N THR A 157 10.09 -19.10 24.12
CA THR A 157 9.47 -20.23 24.83
C THR A 157 8.36 -19.80 25.76
N LEU A 158 7.26 -20.56 25.80
CA LEU A 158 6.17 -20.38 26.77
C LEU A 158 6.19 -21.47 27.85
N ARG A 159 5.91 -21.07 29.10
CA ARG A 159 5.77 -21.94 30.27
C ARG A 159 4.28 -22.16 30.61
N GLY A 160 3.96 -23.27 31.28
CA GLY A 160 2.59 -23.56 31.73
C GLY A 160 1.68 -24.16 30.65
N ASP A 161 0.36 -23.98 30.83
CA ASP A 161 -0.69 -24.75 30.14
C ASP A 161 -0.97 -24.34 28.68
N ARG A 162 -0.31 -23.30 28.16
CA ARG A 162 -0.39 -22.84 26.75
C ARG A 162 -1.83 -22.69 26.24
N PRO A 163 -2.60 -21.70 26.76
CA PRO A 163 -3.97 -21.48 26.31
C PRO A 163 -4.02 -21.02 24.85
N ASN A 164 -5.17 -21.25 24.19
CA ASN A 164 -5.47 -20.66 22.89
C ASN A 164 -5.54 -19.14 23.00
N LEU A 165 -5.19 -18.43 21.94
CA LEU A 165 -5.30 -16.97 21.86
C LEU A 165 -6.31 -16.58 20.81
N VAL A 166 -7.31 -15.77 21.18
CA VAL A 166 -8.15 -15.04 20.23
C VAL A 166 -7.87 -13.57 20.42
N TYR A 167 -7.31 -12.92 19.40
CA TYR A 167 -6.94 -11.50 19.45
C TYR A 167 -7.78 -10.71 18.44
N ILE A 168 -8.59 -9.78 18.93
CA ILE A 168 -9.49 -8.97 18.11
C ILE A 168 -8.94 -7.55 18.06
N TYR A 169 -8.42 -7.16 16.90
CA TYR A 169 -8.17 -5.76 16.57
C TYR A 169 -9.49 -5.11 16.18
N ALA A 170 -9.92 -4.16 16.99
CA ALA A 170 -11.13 -3.39 16.80
C ALA A 170 -10.77 -2.06 16.10
N GLU A 171 -10.93 -2.03 14.78
CA GLU A 171 -10.62 -0.88 13.91
C GLU A 171 -11.16 0.43 14.49
N SER A 172 -10.29 1.40 14.76
CA SER A 172 -10.64 2.74 15.25
C SER A 172 -11.53 2.76 16.52
N LEU A 173 -11.75 1.62 17.21
CA LEU A 173 -12.67 1.51 18.35
C LEU A 173 -11.91 1.82 19.63
N GLU A 174 -11.89 3.09 20.01
CA GLU A 174 -11.20 3.56 21.21
C GLU A 174 -12.00 3.35 22.51
N ARG A 175 -11.28 3.32 23.64
CA ARG A 175 -11.88 3.23 24.98
C ARG A 175 -12.86 4.36 25.26
N THR A 176 -12.61 5.55 24.70
CA THR A 176 -13.42 6.76 24.92
C THR A 176 -14.90 6.54 24.60
N TYR A 177 -15.22 5.69 23.60
CA TYR A 177 -16.60 5.37 23.22
C TYR A 177 -17.40 4.65 24.33
N PHE A 178 -16.73 4.10 25.35
CA PHE A 178 -17.34 3.37 26.45
C PHE A 178 -17.73 4.27 27.63
N ASP A 179 -17.44 5.57 27.57
CA ASP A 179 -17.95 6.53 28.54
C ASP A 179 -19.45 6.76 28.32
N ASP A 180 -20.27 6.04 29.09
CA ASP A 180 -21.73 6.10 28.99
C ASP A 180 -22.31 7.48 29.37
N LYS A 181 -21.55 8.32 30.09
CA LYS A 181 -21.97 9.71 30.34
C LYS A 181 -21.77 10.58 29.10
N ALA A 182 -20.68 10.36 28.37
CA ALA A 182 -20.37 11.10 27.14
C ALA A 182 -21.16 10.59 25.94
N PHE A 183 -21.30 9.26 25.82
CA PHE A 183 -21.92 8.56 24.69
C PHE A 183 -22.93 7.51 25.20
N PRO A 184 -24.11 7.96 25.68
CA PRO A 184 -25.10 7.06 26.29
C PRO A 184 -25.47 5.89 25.38
N ALA A 185 -25.42 4.68 25.93
CA ALA A 185 -25.80 3.44 25.24
C ALA A 185 -25.11 3.23 23.87
N LEU A 186 -23.90 3.76 23.66
CA LEU A 186 -23.16 3.57 22.42
C LEU A 186 -22.64 2.14 22.28
N ALA A 187 -21.92 1.62 23.30
CA ALA A 187 -21.30 0.30 23.28
C ALA A 187 -21.68 -0.64 24.45
N PRO A 188 -22.97 -0.83 24.77
CA PRO A 188 -23.41 -1.48 26.00
C PRO A 188 -23.03 -2.96 26.12
N GLU A 189 -23.11 -3.75 25.05
CA GLU A 189 -22.84 -5.19 25.07
C GLU A 189 -21.35 -5.44 25.33
N LEU A 190 -20.47 -4.76 24.57
CA LEU A 190 -19.04 -4.90 24.77
C LEU A 190 -18.58 -4.25 26.08
N ASN A 191 -19.23 -3.18 26.55
CA ASN A 191 -18.94 -2.58 27.84
C ASN A 191 -19.24 -3.54 29.00
N ASN A 192 -20.35 -4.28 28.93
CA ASN A 192 -20.69 -5.30 29.92
C ASN A 192 -19.62 -6.39 29.99
N ILE A 193 -19.14 -6.87 28.83
CA ILE A 193 -18.05 -7.84 28.74
C ILE A 193 -16.76 -7.26 29.34
N LYS A 194 -16.37 -6.05 28.93
CA LYS A 194 -15.18 -5.35 29.43
C LYS A 194 -15.20 -5.20 30.95
N ASN A 195 -16.36 -4.94 31.55
CA ASN A 195 -16.52 -4.81 33.01
C ASN A 195 -16.33 -6.14 33.76
N SER A 196 -16.33 -7.28 33.06
CA SER A 196 -15.98 -8.60 33.59
C SER A 196 -14.56 -9.06 33.24
N ALA A 197 -13.73 -8.16 32.68
CA ALA A 197 -12.40 -8.46 32.16
C ALA A 197 -11.27 -7.82 33.01
N VAL A 198 -10.03 -8.15 32.66
CA VAL A 198 -8.86 -7.34 33.06
C VAL A 198 -8.75 -6.18 32.08
N ASP A 199 -9.19 -5.01 32.51
CA ASP A 199 -9.34 -3.80 31.69
C ASP A 199 -8.20 -2.81 31.92
N PHE A 200 -7.48 -2.41 30.88
CA PHE A 200 -6.36 -1.47 31.00
C PHE A 200 -6.80 -0.08 30.52
N SER A 201 -7.07 0.81 31.47
CA SER A 201 -7.87 2.01 31.19
C SER A 201 -7.09 3.22 30.68
N ASN A 202 -5.75 3.16 30.70
CA ASN A 202 -4.88 4.30 30.42
C ASN A 202 -3.83 3.98 29.34
N THR A 203 -4.28 3.36 28.25
CA THR A 203 -3.46 3.06 27.05
C THR A 203 -3.43 4.26 26.13
N GLU A 204 -2.29 4.96 26.08
CA GLU A 204 -2.10 6.12 25.21
C GLU A 204 -1.59 5.72 23.81
N GLN A 205 -2.05 6.42 22.79
CA GLN A 205 -1.52 6.32 21.42
C GLN A 205 -0.20 7.11 21.31
N LEU A 206 0.80 6.51 20.65
CA LEU A 206 2.13 7.09 20.46
C LEU A 206 2.38 7.44 18.97
N PRO A 207 3.36 8.31 18.67
CA PRO A 207 3.79 8.53 17.29
C PRO A 207 4.18 7.22 16.62
N GLY A 208 3.71 6.99 15.38
CA GLY A 208 3.97 5.74 14.68
C GLY A 208 3.18 4.55 15.20
N THR A 209 2.05 4.77 15.88
CA THR A 209 1.05 3.73 16.23
C THR A 209 -0.37 4.15 15.82
N GLU A 210 -0.48 5.08 14.86
CA GLU A 210 -1.67 5.92 14.64
C GLU A 210 -2.55 5.44 13.48
N TYR A 211 -2.26 4.27 12.92
CA TYR A 211 -2.93 3.66 11.77
C TYR A 211 -2.81 2.13 11.88
N THR A 212 -3.73 1.38 11.28
CA THR A 212 -3.95 -0.05 11.57
C THR A 212 -2.68 -0.90 11.60
N ILE A 213 -1.87 -0.89 10.52
CA ILE A 213 -0.64 -1.68 10.47
C ILE A 213 0.38 -1.23 11.52
N ALA A 214 0.43 0.06 11.84
CA ALA A 214 1.30 0.57 12.89
C ALA A 214 0.86 0.11 14.28
N GLY A 215 -0.44 0.07 14.55
CA GLY A 215 -1.02 -0.52 15.74
C GLY A 215 -0.73 -2.01 15.88
N MET A 216 -0.82 -2.75 14.76
CA MET A 216 -0.46 -4.16 14.72
C MET A 216 1.03 -4.40 14.99
N VAL A 217 1.92 -3.63 14.35
CA VAL A 217 3.37 -3.71 14.60
C VAL A 217 3.70 -3.33 16.04
N ALA A 218 3.11 -2.25 16.54
CA ALA A 218 3.27 -1.81 17.93
C ALA A 218 2.86 -2.89 18.92
N SER A 219 1.64 -3.43 18.75
CA SER A 219 1.12 -4.45 19.65
C SER A 219 1.83 -5.79 19.54
N GLN A 220 2.37 -6.18 18.39
CA GLN A 220 3.03 -7.48 18.25
C GLN A 220 4.54 -7.44 18.51
N CYS A 221 5.22 -6.36 18.12
CA CYS A 221 6.68 -6.26 18.16
C CYS A 221 7.19 -5.27 19.22
N GLY A 222 6.30 -4.53 19.88
CA GLY A 222 6.66 -3.53 20.88
C GLY A 222 7.52 -2.39 20.33
N ILE A 223 7.36 -2.04 19.05
CA ILE A 223 8.04 -0.92 18.39
C ILE A 223 7.06 -0.11 17.51
N PRO A 224 7.23 1.21 17.39
CA PRO A 224 6.41 2.01 16.47
C PRO A 224 6.79 1.73 15.00
N LEU A 225 5.89 2.07 14.09
CA LEU A 225 6.10 1.95 12.65
C LEU A 225 6.37 3.31 12.01
N PHE A 226 7.60 3.47 11.50
CA PHE A 226 8.01 4.62 10.72
C PHE A 226 8.50 4.20 9.34
N ALA A 227 7.96 4.83 8.30
CA ALA A 227 8.45 4.64 6.94
C ALA A 227 9.78 5.40 6.77
N PRO A 228 10.81 4.78 6.15
CA PRO A 228 11.97 5.53 5.68
C PRO A 228 11.54 6.54 4.60
N PHE A 229 12.18 7.72 4.55
CA PHE A 229 11.87 8.77 3.55
C PHE A 229 12.01 8.32 2.09
N ASP A 230 12.72 7.23 1.82
CA ASP A 230 12.83 6.63 0.50
C ASP A 230 11.53 5.85 0.22
N GLY A 231 10.49 6.61 -0.15
CA GLY A 231 9.06 6.30 -0.11
C GLY A 231 8.51 5.15 -0.96
N ASN A 232 9.28 4.07 -1.13
CA ASN A 232 8.84 2.76 -1.60
C ASN A 232 9.58 1.61 -0.87
N ALA A 233 10.47 1.89 0.09
CA ALA A 233 11.35 0.87 0.65
C ALA A 233 10.62 -0.11 1.58
N SER A 234 9.63 0.32 2.37
CA SER A 234 8.86 -0.57 3.26
C SER A 234 7.98 -1.58 2.51
N SER A 235 7.40 -1.18 1.36
CA SER A 235 6.64 -2.07 0.47
C SER A 235 7.52 -2.96 -0.41
N SER A 236 8.84 -2.70 -0.45
CA SER A 236 9.83 -3.42 -1.30
C SER A 236 10.42 -4.65 -0.66
N LEU A 237 10.49 -4.63 0.67
CA LEU A 237 11.08 -5.72 1.43
C LEU A 237 10.18 -6.93 1.29
N SER A 238 10.78 -8.11 1.18
CA SER A 238 10.03 -9.36 1.33
C SER A 238 9.99 -9.83 2.78
N ALA A 239 10.52 -9.02 3.71
CA ALA A 239 10.31 -9.19 5.14
C ALA A 239 10.17 -7.84 5.87
N PHE A 240 9.19 -7.74 6.76
CA PHE A 240 9.00 -6.59 7.64
C PHE A 240 9.91 -6.76 8.86
N TYR A 241 10.67 -5.72 9.27
CA TYR A 241 11.62 -5.75 10.41
C TYR A 241 12.28 -7.13 10.68
N PRO A 242 13.07 -7.67 9.74
CA PRO A 242 13.42 -9.11 9.69
C PRO A 242 14.24 -9.65 10.87
N GLN A 243 14.80 -8.77 11.71
CA GLN A 243 15.59 -9.15 12.89
C GLN A 243 14.82 -8.98 14.20
N ASN A 244 13.60 -8.45 14.14
CA ASN A 244 12.76 -8.25 15.31
C ASN A 244 12.00 -9.54 15.63
N VAL A 245 11.96 -9.89 16.91
CA VAL A 245 11.14 -11.00 17.42
C VAL A 245 9.81 -10.43 17.88
N CYS A 246 8.73 -10.80 17.22
CA CYS A 246 7.37 -10.36 17.53
C CYS A 246 6.55 -11.47 18.19
N LEU A 247 5.38 -11.13 18.74
CA LEU A 247 4.48 -12.07 19.41
C LEU A 247 4.16 -13.29 18.52
N GLY A 248 3.87 -13.07 17.23
CA GLY A 248 3.61 -14.16 16.28
C GLY A 248 4.78 -15.15 16.15
N ASP A 249 6.03 -14.66 16.10
CA ASP A 249 7.24 -15.49 16.06
C ASP A 249 7.37 -16.37 17.31
N ILE A 250 7.13 -15.78 18.48
CA ILE A 250 7.21 -16.46 19.77
C ILE A 250 6.14 -17.55 19.86
N LEU A 251 4.90 -17.23 19.47
CA LEU A 251 3.80 -18.19 19.44
C LEU A 251 4.12 -19.34 18.47
N LYS A 252 4.62 -19.03 17.27
CA LYS A 252 4.99 -20.03 16.27
C LYS A 252 6.09 -20.96 16.79
N SER A 253 7.13 -20.39 17.39
CA SER A 253 8.23 -21.14 18.02
C SER A 253 7.74 -22.00 19.19
N ALA A 254 6.73 -21.55 19.93
CA ALA A 254 6.09 -22.31 21.00
C ALA A 254 5.11 -23.41 20.51
N GLY A 255 4.98 -23.59 19.19
CA GLY A 255 4.18 -24.64 18.56
C GLY A 255 2.75 -24.23 18.20
N TYR A 256 2.42 -22.94 18.25
CA TYR A 256 1.10 -22.46 17.87
C TYR A 256 0.94 -22.44 16.35
N GLN A 257 -0.28 -22.75 15.89
CA GLN A 257 -0.72 -22.37 14.55
C GLN A 257 -1.32 -20.97 14.60
N ASN A 258 -0.73 -20.03 13.87
CA ASN A 258 -1.14 -18.64 13.87
C ASN A 258 -2.02 -18.33 12.65
N TYR A 259 -3.25 -17.89 12.92
CA TYR A 259 -4.26 -17.54 11.93
C TYR A 259 -4.57 -16.06 11.98
N PHE A 260 -4.77 -15.44 10.82
CA PHE A 260 -5.23 -14.06 10.70
C PHE A 260 -6.42 -13.95 9.75
N TYR A 261 -7.47 -13.25 10.19
CA TYR A 261 -8.71 -13.02 9.45
C TYR A 261 -9.05 -11.54 9.38
N GLN A 262 -9.44 -11.06 8.20
CA GLN A 262 -10.01 -9.72 8.02
C GLN A 262 -10.97 -9.67 6.81
N GLY A 263 -11.79 -8.63 6.73
CA GLY A 263 -12.65 -8.40 5.57
C GLY A 263 -11.94 -7.79 4.37
N ALA A 264 -10.91 -6.98 4.62
CA ALA A 264 -10.19 -6.21 3.61
C ALA A 264 -9.07 -7.01 2.90
N SER A 265 -8.50 -6.42 1.85
CA SER A 265 -7.33 -7.02 1.16
C SER A 265 -6.11 -7.10 2.09
N LEU A 266 -5.39 -8.23 2.05
CA LEU A 266 -4.15 -8.44 2.81
C LEU A 266 -2.99 -7.58 2.29
N SER A 267 -2.98 -7.26 0.99
CA SER A 267 -1.92 -6.45 0.38
C SER A 267 -1.96 -4.99 0.82
N PHE A 268 -3.12 -4.49 1.25
CA PHE A 268 -3.27 -3.10 1.68
C PHE A 268 -2.35 -2.81 2.87
N ALA A 269 -1.56 -1.73 2.76
CA ALA A 269 -0.59 -1.28 3.76
C ALA A 269 0.54 -2.28 4.10
N GLY A 270 0.67 -3.39 3.34
CA GLY A 270 1.70 -4.41 3.56
C GLY A 270 1.42 -5.38 4.71
N LYS A 271 0.15 -5.62 5.05
CA LYS A 271 -0.23 -6.53 6.15
C LYS A 271 0.15 -7.99 5.86
N ASP A 272 -0.06 -8.46 4.62
CA ASP A 272 0.39 -9.77 4.15
C ASP A 272 1.87 -10.01 4.46
N LEU A 273 2.69 -9.03 4.10
CA LEU A 273 4.13 -9.04 4.28
C LEU A 273 4.49 -9.07 5.76
N PHE A 274 3.93 -8.18 6.57
CA PHE A 274 4.20 -8.14 8.01
C PHE A 274 3.86 -9.48 8.69
N LEU A 275 2.64 -9.97 8.49
CA LEU A 275 2.16 -11.18 9.17
C LEU A 275 2.96 -12.42 8.73
N SER A 276 3.20 -12.58 7.43
CA SER A 276 4.02 -13.71 6.92
C SER A 276 5.49 -13.63 7.34
N SER A 277 6.02 -12.43 7.62
CA SER A 277 7.37 -12.26 8.17
C SER A 277 7.46 -12.66 9.64
N HIS A 278 6.35 -12.62 10.37
CA HIS A 278 6.32 -12.76 11.82
C HIS A 278 5.47 -13.95 12.29
N GLY A 279 5.69 -15.11 11.68
CA GLY A 279 5.18 -16.39 12.18
C GLY A 279 3.71 -16.71 11.86
N PHE A 280 3.05 -15.98 10.96
CA PHE A 280 1.70 -16.33 10.48
C PHE A 280 1.73 -17.02 9.13
N ASP A 281 1.27 -18.27 9.09
CA ASP A 281 1.19 -19.05 7.83
C ASP A 281 -0.22 -19.09 7.24
N HIS A 282 -1.24 -18.74 8.03
CA HIS A 282 -2.64 -18.87 7.64
C HIS A 282 -3.30 -17.49 7.59
N LEU A 283 -3.27 -16.85 6.41
CA LEU A 283 -3.77 -15.50 6.20
C LEU A 283 -5.04 -15.52 5.34
N TYR A 284 -6.11 -14.90 5.82
CA TYR A 284 -7.40 -14.84 5.13
C TYR A 284 -7.92 -13.39 5.07
N GLY A 285 -7.96 -12.82 3.87
CA GLY A 285 -8.57 -11.52 3.60
C GLY A 285 -9.61 -11.58 2.50
N PHE A 286 -9.80 -10.45 1.82
CA PHE A 286 -10.85 -10.31 0.80
C PHE A 286 -10.84 -11.44 -0.25
N ASN A 287 -9.68 -11.72 -0.85
CA ASN A 287 -9.55 -12.68 -1.94
C ASN A 287 -9.65 -14.13 -1.47
N GLU A 288 -9.03 -14.44 -0.33
CA GLU A 288 -8.98 -15.79 0.25
C GLU A 288 -10.35 -16.23 0.77
N LEU A 289 -11.14 -15.28 1.29
CA LEU A 289 -12.47 -15.55 1.83
C LEU A 289 -13.57 -15.64 0.76
N LYS A 290 -13.32 -15.19 -0.47
CA LYS A 290 -14.31 -15.09 -1.56
C LYS A 290 -15.06 -16.41 -1.85
N SER A 291 -14.39 -17.55 -1.68
CA SER A 291 -14.97 -18.88 -1.95
C SER A 291 -15.78 -19.46 -0.79
N VAL A 292 -15.65 -18.90 0.42
CA VAL A 292 -16.27 -19.42 1.65
C VAL A 292 -17.33 -18.49 2.22
N VAL A 293 -17.38 -17.22 1.80
CA VAL A 293 -18.46 -16.30 2.18
C VAL A 293 -19.80 -16.73 1.59
N LYS A 294 -20.87 -16.63 2.38
CA LYS A 294 -22.23 -17.05 1.98
C LYS A 294 -22.83 -16.17 0.89
N ASP A 295 -22.50 -14.89 0.88
CA ASP A 295 -23.02 -13.90 -0.06
C ASP A 295 -21.87 -13.06 -0.65
N PRO A 296 -21.32 -13.46 -1.80
CA PRO A 296 -20.20 -12.75 -2.43
C PRO A 296 -20.53 -11.31 -2.90
N LYS A 297 -21.80 -10.91 -2.90
CA LYS A 297 -22.22 -9.55 -3.28
C LYS A 297 -22.33 -8.62 -2.07
N TYR A 298 -22.42 -9.17 -0.86
CA TYR A 298 -22.56 -8.40 0.37
C TYR A 298 -21.19 -7.98 0.91
N ARG A 299 -20.75 -6.80 0.47
CA ARG A 299 -19.45 -6.19 0.77
C ARG A 299 -19.54 -4.67 0.76
N ASN A 300 -18.63 -4.02 1.44
CA ASN A 300 -18.45 -2.56 1.44
C ASN A 300 -17.22 -2.15 0.60
N ASP A 301 -16.85 -0.86 0.61
CA ASP A 301 -15.75 -0.33 -0.19
C ASP A 301 -14.36 -0.91 0.19
N TRP A 302 -14.22 -1.45 1.40
CA TRP A 302 -12.99 -2.06 1.91
C TRP A 302 -12.97 -3.59 1.79
N GLY A 303 -14.12 -4.25 1.82
CA GLY A 303 -14.21 -5.70 1.66
C GLY A 303 -15.44 -6.31 2.34
N TRP A 304 -15.27 -7.50 2.93
CA TRP A 304 -16.35 -8.20 3.62
C TRP A 304 -16.74 -7.46 4.92
N TYR A 305 -18.04 -7.39 5.19
CA TYR A 305 -18.58 -6.82 6.43
C TYR A 305 -18.16 -7.64 7.67
N ASP A 306 -18.10 -6.99 8.82
CA ASP A 306 -17.61 -7.63 10.05
C ASP A 306 -18.52 -8.76 10.52
N ASP A 307 -19.83 -8.67 10.30
CA ASP A 307 -20.75 -9.78 10.62
C ASP A 307 -20.45 -11.06 9.82
N THR A 308 -19.88 -10.93 8.63
CA THR A 308 -19.49 -12.05 7.79
C THR A 308 -18.16 -12.63 8.25
N VAL A 309 -17.18 -11.76 8.51
CA VAL A 309 -15.83 -12.18 8.92
C VAL A 309 -15.85 -12.79 10.31
N LEU A 310 -16.51 -12.18 11.29
CA LEU A 310 -16.51 -12.67 12.67
C LEU A 310 -17.29 -13.97 12.85
N GLU A 311 -18.29 -14.26 12.00
CA GLU A 311 -18.92 -15.59 11.96
C GLU A 311 -17.94 -16.66 11.44
N LEU A 312 -17.15 -16.36 10.40
CA LEU A 312 -16.11 -17.27 9.90
C LEU A 312 -14.98 -17.48 10.92
N VAL A 313 -14.62 -16.43 11.68
CA VAL A 313 -13.67 -16.51 12.80
C VAL A 313 -14.19 -17.46 13.87
N PHE A 314 -15.48 -17.37 14.23
CA PHE A 314 -16.08 -18.31 15.18
C PHE A 314 -16.04 -19.76 14.67
N ASP A 315 -16.41 -19.99 13.41
CA ASP A 315 -16.40 -21.33 12.82
C ASP A 315 -14.97 -21.91 12.84
N LYS A 316 -13.97 -21.09 12.49
CA LYS A 316 -12.54 -21.48 12.56
C LYS A 316 -12.09 -21.72 14.00
N TYR A 317 -12.52 -20.91 14.98
CA TYR A 317 -12.22 -21.13 16.39
C TYR A 317 -12.70 -22.51 16.86
N VAL A 318 -13.95 -22.87 16.55
CA VAL A 318 -14.50 -24.19 16.93
C VAL A 318 -13.72 -25.32 16.27
N GLU A 319 -13.41 -25.20 14.97
CA GLU A 319 -12.60 -26.19 14.25
C GLU A 319 -11.22 -26.39 14.89
N LEU A 320 -10.52 -25.32 15.24
CA LEU A 320 -9.18 -25.38 15.82
C LEU A 320 -9.22 -25.91 17.26
N ALA A 321 -10.18 -25.46 18.06
CA ALA A 321 -10.32 -25.88 19.44
C ALA A 321 -10.62 -27.39 19.58
N GLN A 322 -11.33 -27.98 18.62
CA GLN A 322 -11.57 -29.43 18.56
C GLN A 322 -10.30 -30.26 18.32
N LYS A 323 -9.24 -29.67 17.74
CA LYS A 323 -7.99 -30.38 17.40
C LYS A 323 -7.03 -30.57 18.57
N ASN A 324 -7.31 -29.98 19.74
CA ASN A 324 -6.46 -30.04 20.94
C ASN A 324 -5.00 -29.65 20.70
N GLN A 325 -4.75 -28.72 19.77
CA GLN A 325 -3.44 -28.10 19.54
C GLN A 325 -3.54 -26.60 19.82
N PRO A 326 -2.52 -25.98 20.44
CA PRO A 326 -2.55 -24.56 20.71
C PRO A 326 -2.59 -23.77 19.40
N PHE A 327 -3.47 -22.77 19.34
CA PHE A 327 -3.57 -21.89 18.19
C PHE A 327 -3.72 -20.44 18.63
N SER A 328 -3.34 -19.53 17.74
CA SER A 328 -3.70 -18.14 17.84
C SER A 328 -4.58 -17.77 16.65
N LEU A 329 -5.66 -17.05 16.91
CA LEU A 329 -6.62 -16.60 15.92
C LEU A 329 -6.81 -15.10 16.07
N PHE A 330 -6.17 -14.38 15.17
CA PHE A 330 -6.24 -12.93 15.09
C PHE A 330 -7.34 -12.54 14.12
N ALA A 331 -8.17 -11.56 14.51
CA ALA A 331 -9.20 -10.97 13.69
C ALA A 331 -9.04 -9.44 13.67
N LEU A 332 -9.23 -8.83 12.51
CA LEU A 332 -9.27 -7.37 12.34
C LEU A 332 -10.62 -6.97 11.75
N THR A 333 -11.36 -6.14 12.47
CA THR A 333 -12.62 -5.54 12.00
C THR A 333 -12.36 -4.40 11.03
N VAL A 334 -13.36 -3.96 10.26
CA VAL A 334 -13.21 -2.85 9.30
C VAL A 334 -14.44 -1.95 9.19
N ASP A 335 -15.60 -2.34 9.73
CA ASP A 335 -16.84 -1.59 9.52
C ASP A 335 -16.81 -0.19 10.16
N THR A 336 -15.98 0.04 11.18
CA THR A 336 -15.77 1.35 11.82
C THR A 336 -14.83 2.29 11.05
N HIS A 337 -14.29 1.85 9.91
CA HIS A 337 -13.31 2.63 9.15
C HIS A 337 -13.89 3.97 8.65
N HIS A 338 -13.08 5.02 8.75
CA HIS A 338 -13.41 6.38 8.30
C HIS A 338 -13.69 6.44 6.77
N PRO A 339 -14.39 7.48 6.26
CA PRO A 339 -14.84 8.71 6.92
C PRO A 339 -16.18 8.60 7.68
N ASP A 340 -16.96 7.55 7.45
CA ASP A 340 -18.33 7.42 8.01
C ASP A 340 -18.57 6.11 8.78
N GLY A 341 -17.79 5.07 8.51
CA GLY A 341 -18.13 3.68 8.85
C GLY A 341 -19.15 3.03 7.90
N PHE A 342 -19.38 1.75 8.13
CA PHE A 342 -20.24 0.83 7.41
C PHE A 342 -21.10 0.09 8.44
N ILE A 343 -22.36 -0.15 8.11
CA ILE A 343 -23.31 -0.75 9.06
C ILE A 343 -23.74 -2.09 8.49
N SER A 344 -23.33 -3.15 9.17
CA SER A 344 -23.70 -4.53 8.85
C SER A 344 -25.22 -4.75 8.92
N ARG A 345 -25.75 -5.58 8.01
CA ARG A 345 -27.19 -5.87 7.87
C ARG A 345 -27.81 -6.47 9.13
N SER A 346 -27.01 -7.23 9.87
CA SER A 346 -27.41 -7.97 11.08
C SER A 346 -27.42 -7.14 12.36
N CYS A 347 -26.90 -5.90 12.35
CA CYS A 347 -26.91 -5.02 13.51
C CYS A 347 -28.33 -4.58 13.91
N GLN A 348 -28.58 -4.58 15.22
CA GLN A 348 -29.84 -4.11 15.77
C GLN A 348 -29.89 -2.57 15.77
N ARG A 349 -28.78 -1.93 16.13
CA ARG A 349 -28.65 -0.47 16.16
C ARG A 349 -27.98 0.06 14.90
N LYS A 350 -28.83 0.48 13.95
CA LYS A 350 -28.41 0.99 12.63
C LYS A 350 -28.31 2.52 12.55
N SER A 351 -28.69 3.24 13.60
CA SER A 351 -28.54 4.68 13.68
C SER A 351 -28.23 5.10 15.12
N TYR A 352 -27.53 6.21 15.25
CA TYR A 352 -27.21 6.80 16.55
C TYR A 352 -27.33 8.32 16.43
N HIS A 353 -28.18 8.91 17.26
CA HIS A 353 -28.40 10.37 17.26
C HIS A 353 -27.59 11.01 18.37
N PHE A 354 -26.85 12.06 18.03
CA PHE A 354 -26.07 12.85 18.97
C PHE A 354 -26.21 14.33 18.63
N ASP A 355 -26.43 15.19 19.63
CA ASP A 355 -26.83 16.60 19.43
C ASP A 355 -27.98 16.80 18.44
N GLY A 356 -28.99 15.92 18.49
CA GLY A 356 -30.17 16.01 17.62
C GLY A 356 -29.89 15.71 16.13
N LYS A 357 -28.73 15.14 15.78
CA LYS A 357 -28.39 14.72 14.41
C LYS A 357 -27.92 13.27 14.39
N GLU A 358 -28.23 12.57 13.30
CA GLU A 358 -27.67 11.25 13.06
C GLU A 358 -26.16 11.34 12.86
N ASN A 359 -25.42 10.42 13.51
CA ASN A 359 -23.98 10.30 13.40
C ASN A 359 -23.62 8.89 12.90
N LYS A 360 -23.14 8.82 11.66
CA LYS A 360 -22.81 7.55 10.99
C LYS A 360 -21.67 6.81 11.68
N SER A 361 -20.64 7.52 12.14
CA SER A 361 -19.50 6.89 12.82
C SER A 361 -19.94 6.27 14.14
N PHE A 362 -20.79 6.97 14.92
CA PHE A 362 -21.36 6.38 16.13
C PHE A 362 -22.28 5.19 15.84
N ALA A 363 -23.06 5.23 14.76
CA ALA A 363 -23.87 4.07 14.35
C ALA A 363 -22.99 2.86 13.95
N ALA A 364 -21.89 3.09 13.22
CA ALA A 364 -20.92 2.05 12.90
C ALA A 364 -20.23 1.49 14.16
N VAL A 365 -19.87 2.34 15.12
CA VAL A 365 -19.33 1.92 16.43
C VAL A 365 -20.35 1.08 17.21
N ALA A 366 -21.61 1.51 17.28
CA ALA A 366 -22.68 0.77 17.95
C ALA A 366 -22.87 -0.64 17.35
N CYS A 367 -22.71 -0.74 16.02
CA CYS A 367 -22.78 -1.99 15.27
C CYS A 367 -21.54 -2.87 15.45
N GLY A 368 -20.33 -2.32 15.29
CA GLY A 368 -19.08 -3.06 15.38
C GLY A 368 -18.85 -3.68 16.77
N GLN A 369 -19.14 -2.93 17.83
CA GLN A 369 -19.04 -3.46 19.20
C GLN A 369 -20.05 -4.59 19.47
N GLU A 370 -21.23 -4.57 18.84
CA GLU A 370 -22.26 -5.63 18.96
C GLU A 370 -21.73 -6.94 18.35
N HIS A 371 -21.06 -6.86 17.19
CA HIS A 371 -20.45 -8.02 16.54
C HIS A 371 -19.29 -8.62 17.33
N ILE A 372 -18.41 -7.77 17.87
CA ILE A 372 -17.31 -8.22 18.74
C ILE A 372 -17.89 -8.90 19.99
N ALA A 373 -18.87 -8.27 20.65
CA ALA A 373 -19.51 -8.86 21.82
C ALA A 373 -20.17 -10.21 21.52
N LYS A 374 -20.87 -10.31 20.38
CA LYS A 374 -21.48 -11.57 19.93
C LYS A 374 -20.45 -12.67 19.70
N LEU A 375 -19.31 -12.37 19.06
CA LEU A 375 -18.24 -13.35 18.87
C LEU A 375 -17.71 -13.84 20.23
N ILE A 376 -17.44 -12.93 21.16
CA ILE A 376 -16.94 -13.27 22.49
C ILE A 376 -17.93 -14.16 23.24
N GLU A 377 -19.22 -13.81 23.25
CA GLU A 377 -20.24 -14.62 23.94
C GLU A 377 -20.42 -15.99 23.30
N LYS A 378 -20.35 -16.09 21.96
CA LYS A 378 -20.35 -17.39 21.27
C LYS A 378 -19.15 -18.24 21.71
N ILE A 379 -17.96 -17.66 21.82
CA ILE A 379 -16.76 -18.36 22.31
C ILE A 379 -16.93 -18.80 23.76
N ARG A 380 -17.38 -17.90 24.65
CA ARG A 380 -17.62 -18.18 26.09
C ARG A 380 -18.61 -19.31 26.32
N ALA A 381 -19.60 -19.45 25.43
CA ALA A 381 -20.59 -20.52 25.48
C ALA A 381 -20.01 -21.90 25.11
N THR A 382 -18.81 -21.97 24.53
CA THR A 382 -18.16 -23.25 24.21
C THR A 382 -17.42 -23.84 25.42
N PRO A 383 -17.30 -25.18 25.53
CA PRO A 383 -16.47 -25.80 26.56
C PRO A 383 -14.98 -25.47 26.42
N TYR A 384 -14.54 -25.04 25.23
CA TYR A 384 -13.15 -24.71 24.93
C TYR A 384 -12.69 -23.39 25.54
N PHE A 385 -13.61 -22.49 25.89
CA PHE A 385 -13.26 -21.18 26.45
C PHE A 385 -12.36 -21.30 27.68
N LYS A 386 -12.54 -22.35 28.51
CA LYS A 386 -11.72 -22.62 29.70
C LYS A 386 -10.21 -22.59 29.42
N ASN A 387 -9.77 -22.94 28.22
CA ASN A 387 -8.37 -22.90 27.78
C ASN A 387 -8.12 -21.82 26.71
N THR A 388 -8.80 -20.67 26.80
CA THR A 388 -8.69 -19.59 25.82
C THR A 388 -8.52 -18.25 26.53
N ILE A 389 -7.58 -17.44 26.04
CA ILE A 389 -7.47 -16.02 26.33
C ILE A 389 -8.07 -15.25 25.15
N ILE A 390 -8.99 -14.34 25.44
CA ILE A 390 -9.53 -13.40 24.44
C ILE A 390 -8.98 -12.01 24.75
N VAL A 391 -8.41 -11.36 23.74
CA VAL A 391 -7.89 -10.00 23.80
C VAL A 391 -8.70 -9.13 22.86
N VAL A 392 -9.16 -7.98 23.33
CA VAL A 392 -9.75 -6.94 22.48
C VAL A 392 -8.88 -5.70 22.60
N SER A 393 -8.41 -5.20 21.46
CA SER A 393 -7.48 -4.08 21.37
C SER A 393 -7.93 -3.12 20.28
N SER A 394 -7.86 -1.81 20.50
CA SER A 394 -7.78 -0.87 19.38
C SER A 394 -6.53 -1.18 18.56
N ASP A 395 -6.63 -0.99 17.26
CA ASP A 395 -5.46 -0.81 16.41
C ASP A 395 -4.95 0.63 16.53
N HIS A 396 -5.85 1.61 16.56
CA HIS A 396 -5.57 3.02 16.86
C HIS A 396 -6.85 3.76 17.29
N LEU A 397 -6.69 5.01 17.74
CA LEU A 397 -7.76 5.98 17.95
C LEU A 397 -8.43 6.35 16.63
N ALA A 398 -9.71 6.69 16.69
CA ALA A 398 -10.48 7.07 15.50
C ALA A 398 -9.86 8.27 14.75
N MET A 399 -9.67 8.13 13.44
CA MET A 399 -9.26 9.24 12.57
C MET A 399 -10.42 10.22 12.31
N ASN A 400 -10.19 11.24 11.48
CA ASN A 400 -11.21 12.23 11.17
C ASN A 400 -12.44 11.59 10.50
N ASN A 401 -13.55 11.63 11.24
CA ASN A 401 -14.84 11.07 10.88
C ASN A 401 -15.97 11.89 11.54
N THR A 402 -17.22 11.46 11.37
CA THR A 402 -18.36 12.18 11.94
C THR A 402 -18.40 12.19 13.48
N ALA A 403 -17.66 11.32 14.18
CA ALA A 403 -17.50 11.32 15.63
C ALA A 403 -16.31 12.16 16.15
N PHE A 404 -15.31 12.43 15.32
CA PHE A 404 -14.01 13.00 15.72
C PHE A 404 -14.09 14.28 16.57
N LYS A 405 -14.95 15.23 16.17
CA LYS A 405 -15.12 16.51 16.90
C LYS A 405 -15.65 16.33 18.33
N TYR A 406 -16.35 15.23 18.60
CA TYR A 406 -16.90 14.89 19.91
C TYR A 406 -15.83 14.19 20.75
N LEU A 407 -15.13 13.22 20.17
CA LEU A 407 -14.06 12.49 20.86
C LEU A 407 -12.93 13.40 21.33
N ASN A 408 -12.54 14.40 20.53
CA ASN A 408 -11.49 15.35 20.88
C ASN A 408 -11.84 16.31 22.03
N GLN A 409 -13.03 16.22 22.59
CA GLN A 409 -13.41 16.92 23.83
C GLN A 409 -13.03 16.13 25.09
N HIS A 410 -12.52 14.91 24.91
CA HIS A 410 -12.16 13.98 25.98
C HIS A 410 -10.67 13.61 25.91
N ASP A 411 -10.16 13.06 27.01
CA ASP A 411 -8.82 12.47 27.06
C ASP A 411 -8.85 11.07 26.45
N ARG A 412 -8.60 10.98 25.14
CA ARG A 412 -8.81 9.77 24.33
C ARG A 412 -7.79 8.68 24.67
N ARG A 413 -8.25 7.42 24.72
CA ARG A 413 -7.43 6.25 25.04
C ARG A 413 -7.76 5.07 24.15
N ASP A 414 -6.74 4.31 23.76
CA ASP A 414 -6.92 3.05 23.07
C ASP A 414 -7.60 2.04 24.02
N LEU A 415 -8.45 1.20 23.45
CA LEU A 415 -9.09 0.07 24.12
C LEU A 415 -8.07 -1.07 24.25
N PHE A 416 -7.92 -1.63 25.43
CA PHE A 416 -7.19 -2.89 25.63
C PHE A 416 -7.72 -3.61 26.87
N PHE A 417 -8.33 -4.78 26.68
CA PHE A 417 -8.74 -5.64 27.78
C PHE A 417 -8.59 -7.13 27.44
N MET A 418 -8.52 -7.95 28.48
CA MET A 418 -8.32 -9.40 28.35
C MET A 418 -9.32 -10.19 29.19
N LEU A 419 -9.85 -11.24 28.59
CA LEU A 419 -10.68 -12.26 29.23
C LEU A 419 -9.91 -13.57 29.27
N ARG A 420 -9.99 -14.26 30.39
CA ARG A 420 -9.39 -15.59 30.57
C ARG A 420 -10.48 -16.60 30.92
N GLY A 421 -10.48 -17.75 30.29
CA GLY A 421 -11.45 -18.79 30.65
C GLY A 421 -11.12 -19.58 31.91
N ASP A 422 -9.87 -19.53 32.36
CA ASP A 422 -9.37 -20.14 33.59
C ASP A 422 -9.39 -19.18 34.80
N ASP A 423 -9.59 -17.88 34.57
CA ASP A 423 -9.64 -16.84 35.59
C ASP A 423 -10.81 -15.88 35.35
N VAL A 424 -11.76 -15.87 36.27
CA VAL A 424 -12.94 -14.98 36.26
C VAL A 424 -12.69 -13.64 36.96
N SER A 425 -11.45 -13.33 37.32
CA SER A 425 -11.11 -12.07 37.96
C SER A 425 -11.38 -10.87 37.03
N SER A 426 -12.09 -9.88 37.56
CA SER A 426 -12.31 -8.60 36.90
C SER A 426 -11.59 -7.51 37.68
N ARG A 427 -10.82 -6.68 36.98
CA ARG A 427 -10.13 -5.53 37.56
C ARG A 427 -9.78 -4.50 36.51
N VAL A 428 -9.76 -3.24 36.93
CA VAL A 428 -9.29 -2.13 36.09
C VAL A 428 -7.87 -1.76 36.51
N ILE A 429 -6.93 -1.85 35.58
CA ILE A 429 -5.54 -1.41 35.74
C ILE A 429 -5.40 -0.02 35.08
N SER A 430 -5.30 1.02 35.90
CA SER A 430 -5.26 2.42 35.45
C SER A 430 -3.85 3.00 35.30
N VAL A 431 -2.82 2.18 35.50
CA VAL A 431 -1.42 2.58 35.32
C VAL A 431 -1.20 3.02 33.87
N LYS A 432 -0.50 4.13 33.70
CA LYS A 432 -0.19 4.70 32.38
C LYS A 432 0.64 3.70 31.56
N ARG A 433 0.17 3.41 30.35
CA ARG A 433 0.76 2.45 29.40
C ARG A 433 0.51 2.90 27.97
N ASN A 434 1.00 2.15 26.99
CA ASN A 434 0.79 2.44 25.58
C ASN A 434 0.62 1.16 24.75
N THR A 435 0.34 1.29 23.45
CA THR A 435 0.09 0.18 22.53
C THR A 435 1.29 -0.75 22.33
N LEU A 436 2.54 -0.27 22.54
CA LEU A 436 3.75 -1.10 22.49
C LEU A 436 3.75 -2.16 23.61
N ASP A 437 3.03 -1.92 24.71
CA ASP A 437 2.95 -2.82 25.86
C ASP A 437 1.99 -4.01 25.62
N ASN A 438 1.15 -3.96 24.58
CA ASN A 438 0.06 -4.93 24.37
C ASN A 438 0.60 -6.36 24.22
N GLY A 439 1.54 -6.58 23.30
CA GLY A 439 2.12 -7.91 23.05
C GLY A 439 2.89 -8.46 24.23
N ALA A 440 3.66 -7.61 24.92
CA ALA A 440 4.36 -8.01 26.14
C ALA A 440 3.39 -8.41 27.26
N THR A 441 2.25 -7.72 27.36
CA THR A 441 1.21 -8.04 28.34
C THR A 441 0.50 -9.36 28.02
N VAL A 442 0.22 -9.62 26.73
CA VAL A 442 -0.36 -10.89 26.27
C VAL A 442 0.64 -12.03 26.46
N LEU A 443 1.91 -11.82 26.10
CA LEU A 443 2.97 -12.81 26.25
C LEU A 443 3.15 -13.25 27.71
N ASP A 444 3.21 -12.28 28.64
CA ASP A 444 3.29 -12.53 30.09
C ASP A 444 2.06 -13.32 30.57
N ALA A 445 0.85 -12.94 30.15
CA ALA A 445 -0.37 -13.68 30.46
C ALA A 445 -0.34 -15.13 29.94
N MET A 446 0.37 -15.39 28.84
CA MET A 446 0.53 -16.72 28.25
C MET A 446 1.72 -17.50 28.84
N GLY A 447 2.41 -16.97 29.86
CA GLY A 447 3.54 -17.63 30.51
C GLY A 447 4.88 -17.45 29.81
N GLY A 448 5.01 -16.42 28.97
CA GLY A 448 6.27 -15.98 28.36
C GLY A 448 6.97 -14.87 29.14
N ASP A 449 7.86 -14.15 28.46
CA ASP A 449 8.54 -12.99 29.04
C ASP A 449 7.60 -11.78 29.19
N ASN A 450 8.00 -10.83 30.03
CA ASN A 450 7.21 -9.63 30.33
C ASN A 450 7.66 -8.37 29.56
N PHE A 451 8.34 -8.55 28.42
CA PHE A 451 8.79 -7.49 27.53
C PHE A 451 8.84 -7.98 26.07
N ILE A 452 8.62 -7.08 25.12
CA ILE A 452 8.88 -7.27 23.68
C ILE A 452 9.33 -5.91 23.15
N GLY A 453 10.53 -5.80 22.58
CA GLY A 453 11.06 -4.52 22.10
C GLY A 453 11.09 -3.45 23.19
N LEU A 454 10.41 -2.32 22.94
CA LEU A 454 10.23 -1.24 23.91
C LEU A 454 9.07 -1.50 24.88
N GLY A 455 8.17 -2.43 24.57
CA GLY A 455 7.00 -2.77 25.36
C GLY A 455 7.32 -3.47 26.67
N ARG A 456 6.49 -3.24 27.70
CA ARG A 456 6.56 -3.89 29.01
C ARG A 456 5.18 -4.40 29.40
N SER A 457 5.11 -5.62 29.92
CA SER A 457 3.86 -6.16 30.42
C SER A 457 3.29 -5.26 31.50
N SER A 458 2.04 -4.87 31.33
CA SER A 458 1.29 -4.13 32.34
C SER A 458 0.73 -5.02 33.45
N LEU A 459 1.06 -6.32 33.48
CA LEU A 459 0.70 -7.24 34.57
C LEU A 459 1.82 -7.35 35.62
N SER A 460 3.08 -7.46 35.18
CA SER A 460 4.22 -7.77 36.06
C SER A 460 5.39 -6.77 35.97
N SER A 461 5.31 -5.76 35.10
CA SER A 461 6.37 -4.76 34.90
C SER A 461 5.79 -3.33 34.85
N THR A 462 6.67 -2.33 34.89
CA THR A 462 6.33 -0.92 34.70
C THR A 462 6.49 -0.53 33.23
N SER A 463 5.46 0.08 32.64
CA SER A 463 5.53 0.65 31.28
C SER A 463 6.50 1.82 31.22
N LEU A 464 7.19 1.99 30.09
CA LEU A 464 8.01 3.17 29.82
C LEU A 464 7.19 4.47 29.85
N SER A 465 5.89 4.40 29.53
CA SER A 465 4.96 5.53 29.66
C SER A 465 4.79 6.02 31.10
N ALA A 466 4.98 5.14 32.09
CA ALA A 466 4.94 5.48 33.51
C ALA A 466 6.30 6.00 34.03
N THR A 467 7.40 5.70 33.32
CA THR A 467 8.76 6.15 33.69
C THR A 467 9.09 7.53 33.12
N TYR A 468 8.65 7.83 31.90
CA TYR A 468 8.94 9.09 31.22
C TYR A 468 7.78 10.08 31.32
N LEU A 469 8.09 11.33 31.65
CA LEU A 469 7.10 12.43 31.67
C LEU A 469 6.48 12.64 30.27
N ASN A 470 7.32 12.61 29.22
CA ASN A 470 6.91 12.77 27.82
C ASN A 470 7.46 11.64 26.94
N ILE A 471 6.81 10.48 26.99
CA ILE A 471 7.18 9.31 26.17
C ILE A 471 7.06 9.60 24.67
N LYS A 472 6.13 10.44 24.22
CA LYS A 472 5.95 10.78 22.79
C LYS A 472 7.18 11.46 22.21
N GLU A 473 7.78 12.37 22.97
CA GLU A 473 9.04 13.01 22.58
C GLU A 473 10.19 12.01 22.52
N LYS A 474 10.25 11.07 23.48
CA LYS A 474 11.25 10.01 23.49
C LYS A 474 11.14 9.08 22.29
N ILE A 475 9.91 8.68 21.91
CA ILE A 475 9.66 7.90 20.69
C ILE A 475 10.14 8.65 19.44
N ASN A 476 9.89 9.95 19.34
CA ASN A 476 10.39 10.74 18.21
C ASN A 476 11.92 10.87 18.20
N GLN A 477 12.59 10.85 19.35
CA GLN A 477 14.05 10.80 19.45
C GLN A 477 14.60 9.46 18.96
N TRP A 478 13.94 8.34 19.29
CA TRP A 478 14.31 6.99 18.84
C TRP A 478 13.89 6.66 17.40
N LYS A 479 13.21 7.57 16.69
CA LYS A 479 12.73 7.35 15.33
C LYS A 479 13.83 6.89 14.35
N PRO A 480 15.05 7.48 14.34
CA PRO A 480 16.12 7.01 13.46
C PRO A 480 16.58 5.59 13.79
N ASP A 481 16.62 5.20 15.06
CA ASP A 481 17.01 3.85 15.49
C ASP A 481 15.95 2.83 15.07
N VAL A 482 14.67 3.15 15.27
CA VAL A 482 13.54 2.33 14.82
C VAL A 482 13.56 2.17 13.30
N ILE A 483 13.83 3.24 12.54
CA ILE A 483 14.02 3.14 11.08
C ILE A 483 15.25 2.26 10.75
N GLY A 484 16.29 2.29 11.58
CA GLY A 484 17.45 1.41 11.48
C GLY A 484 17.12 -0.08 11.59
N LEU A 485 16.07 -0.45 12.33
CA LEU A 485 15.63 -1.86 12.49
C LEU A 485 15.14 -2.50 11.19
N TRP A 486 14.77 -1.71 10.18
CA TRP A 486 14.51 -2.24 8.84
C TRP A 486 15.75 -2.91 8.23
N ASN A 487 16.94 -2.63 8.78
CA ASN A 487 18.22 -3.26 8.47
C ASN A 487 18.54 -3.35 6.96
N PHE A 488 18.35 -2.22 6.25
CA PHE A 488 18.70 -2.15 4.83
C PHE A 488 20.20 -2.39 4.62
N PRO A 489 20.58 -3.27 3.68
CA PRO A 489 21.99 -3.49 3.40
C PRO A 489 22.67 -2.22 2.93
N LYS A 490 23.89 -1.98 3.41
CA LYS A 490 24.70 -0.82 3.03
C LYS A 490 25.54 -1.07 1.77
N THR A 491 25.74 -2.33 1.42
CA THR A 491 26.56 -2.75 0.27
C THR A 491 25.96 -4.01 -0.38
N ILE A 492 26.28 -4.19 -1.67
CA ILE A 492 25.89 -5.32 -2.48
C ILE A 492 27.12 -5.78 -3.25
N ALA A 493 27.41 -7.07 -3.16
CA ALA A 493 28.50 -7.72 -3.89
C ALA A 493 27.98 -8.98 -4.56
N ASP A 494 27.43 -9.90 -3.78
CA ASP A 494 26.79 -11.11 -4.27
C ASP A 494 25.27 -11.01 -4.08
N TYR A 495 24.52 -11.67 -4.95
CA TYR A 495 23.06 -11.74 -4.90
C TYR A 495 22.55 -13.14 -5.24
N LYS A 496 21.30 -13.39 -4.84
CA LYS A 496 20.51 -14.56 -5.19
C LYS A 496 19.17 -14.13 -5.77
N VAL A 497 18.78 -14.70 -6.91
CA VAL A 497 17.43 -14.57 -7.47
C VAL A 497 16.73 -15.90 -7.33
N ASP A 498 15.54 -15.88 -6.74
CA ASP A 498 14.64 -17.04 -6.65
C ASP A 498 13.40 -16.75 -7.48
N THR A 499 13.28 -17.40 -8.63
CA THR A 499 12.19 -17.14 -9.59
C THR A 499 10.87 -17.76 -9.16
N GLU A 500 10.89 -18.77 -8.29
CA GLU A 500 9.68 -19.41 -7.76
C GLU A 500 9.06 -18.54 -6.67
N LYS A 501 9.90 -18.01 -5.78
CA LYS A 501 9.49 -17.07 -4.73
C LYS A 501 9.33 -15.64 -5.24
N ASN A 502 9.76 -15.36 -6.48
CA ASN A 502 9.82 -14.03 -7.06
C ASN A 502 10.60 -13.02 -6.18
N THR A 503 11.76 -13.45 -5.67
CA THR A 503 12.59 -12.66 -4.74
C THR A 503 14.00 -12.41 -5.26
N PHE A 504 14.55 -11.26 -4.88
CA PHE A 504 15.95 -10.88 -5.02
C PHE A 504 16.56 -10.70 -3.64
N SER A 505 17.66 -11.39 -3.36
CA SER A 505 18.27 -11.41 -2.03
C SER A 505 19.74 -11.03 -2.09
N PHE A 506 20.19 -10.22 -1.15
CA PHE A 506 21.60 -9.87 -0.99
C PHE A 506 21.87 -9.44 0.44
N SER A 507 23.07 -9.73 0.95
CA SER A 507 23.50 -9.32 2.30
C SER A 507 22.51 -9.70 3.42
N GLY A 508 21.81 -10.84 3.28
CA GLY A 508 20.81 -11.32 4.24
C GLY A 508 19.42 -10.68 4.12
N SER A 509 19.25 -9.68 3.26
CA SER A 509 17.94 -9.07 2.99
C SER A 509 17.32 -9.64 1.73
N HIS A 510 15.99 -9.63 1.69
CA HIS A 510 15.18 -10.20 0.63
C HIS A 510 14.17 -9.14 0.15
N PHE A 511 14.00 -9.04 -1.17
CA PHE A 511 13.17 -8.02 -1.84
C PHE A 511 12.27 -8.68 -2.88
N LYS A 512 11.05 -8.17 -3.05
CA LYS A 512 10.14 -8.63 -4.11
C LYS A 512 10.58 -8.07 -5.48
N LEU A 513 10.34 -8.83 -6.54
CA LEU A 513 10.61 -8.41 -7.93
C LEU A 513 9.36 -7.84 -8.62
N PRO A 514 9.51 -6.87 -9.56
CA PRO A 514 10.78 -6.31 -10.08
C PRO A 514 11.39 -5.27 -9.14
N LEU A 515 12.72 -5.04 -9.26
CA LEU A 515 13.48 -4.22 -8.32
C LEU A 515 14.53 -3.36 -9.04
N LEU A 516 14.68 -2.11 -8.62
CA LEU A 516 15.80 -1.25 -8.98
C LEU A 516 16.53 -0.81 -7.71
N LEU A 517 17.84 -0.91 -7.66
CA LEU A 517 18.67 -0.45 -6.55
C LEU A 517 19.51 0.74 -7.01
N SER A 518 19.44 1.86 -6.28
CA SER A 518 20.46 2.91 -6.34
C SER A 518 21.57 2.58 -5.35
N VAL A 519 22.81 2.48 -5.83
CA VAL A 519 23.95 2.04 -5.03
C VAL A 519 24.88 3.22 -4.76
N MET A 520 24.83 3.75 -3.55
CA MET A 520 25.62 4.87 -3.07
C MET A 520 26.69 4.39 -2.06
N PRO A 521 27.75 5.18 -1.80
CA PRO A 521 28.69 4.88 -0.73
C PRO A 521 27.98 4.73 0.64
N GLY A 522 27.97 3.51 1.19
CA GLY A 522 27.39 3.20 2.50
C GLY A 522 25.85 3.19 2.56
N LYS A 523 25.15 3.29 1.42
CA LYS A 523 23.69 3.27 1.34
C LYS A 523 23.24 2.57 0.06
N ILE A 524 22.30 1.64 0.19
CA ILE A 524 21.54 1.11 -0.95
C ILE A 524 20.10 1.55 -0.79
N GLU A 525 19.55 2.13 -1.86
CA GLU A 525 18.18 2.60 -1.88
C GLU A 525 17.38 1.77 -2.90
N PRO A 526 16.42 0.94 -2.45
CA PRO A 526 15.52 0.21 -3.32
C PRO A 526 14.44 1.13 -3.91
N LYS A 527 14.13 0.92 -5.18
CA LYS A 527 13.12 1.59 -6.00
C LYS A 527 12.20 0.54 -6.62
N LEU A 528 10.90 0.80 -6.68
CA LEU A 528 9.87 -0.17 -7.06
C LEU A 528 8.88 0.34 -8.11
N ASP A 529 8.19 -0.60 -8.75
CA ASP A 529 7.01 -0.38 -9.59
C ASP A 529 5.73 -0.59 -8.74
N THR A 530 5.25 0.44 -8.04
CA THR A 530 3.96 0.42 -7.32
C THR A 530 2.87 1.13 -8.12
N TRP A 531 1.58 0.88 -7.83
CA TRP A 531 0.43 1.36 -8.62
C TRP A 531 0.42 2.88 -8.90
N LEU A 532 0.95 3.69 -7.98
CA LEU A 532 1.08 5.15 -8.14
C LEU A 532 2.52 5.62 -8.40
N ALA A 533 3.49 4.71 -8.38
CA ALA A 533 4.88 5.07 -8.65
C ALA A 533 5.13 5.19 -10.15
N THR A 534 6.12 6.02 -10.48
CA THR A 534 6.65 6.07 -11.84
C THR A 534 7.29 4.70 -12.16
N PRO A 535 7.09 4.09 -13.36
CA PRO A 535 7.70 2.80 -13.67
C PRO A 535 9.22 2.77 -13.49
N LEU A 536 9.80 1.60 -13.15
CA LEU A 536 11.23 1.47 -12.83
C LEU A 536 12.15 2.05 -13.91
N LYS A 537 11.84 1.83 -15.19
CA LYS A 537 12.58 2.41 -16.33
C LYS A 537 12.65 3.94 -16.25
N ARG A 538 11.54 4.59 -15.92
CA ARG A 538 11.44 6.05 -15.79
C ARG A 538 12.12 6.57 -14.53
N GLN A 539 12.16 5.78 -13.47
CA GLN A 539 12.95 6.11 -12.28
C GLN A 539 14.44 6.04 -12.58
N LEU A 540 14.89 4.98 -13.25
CA LEU A 540 16.28 4.83 -13.69
C LEU A 540 16.68 5.95 -14.64
N ALA A 541 15.80 6.42 -15.54
CA ALA A 541 16.08 7.54 -16.43
C ALA A 541 16.41 8.87 -15.72
N LYS A 542 16.13 9.00 -14.42
CA LYS A 542 16.43 10.18 -13.60
C LYS A 542 17.81 10.13 -12.94
N PHE A 543 18.52 9.01 -13.06
CA PHE A 543 19.83 8.82 -12.42
C PHE A 543 20.88 9.71 -13.11
N ALA A 544 21.82 10.24 -12.33
CA ALA A 544 22.96 10.94 -12.89
C ALA A 544 23.85 9.96 -13.69
N PRO A 545 24.68 10.46 -14.63
CA PRO A 545 25.46 9.60 -15.51
C PRO A 545 26.34 8.56 -14.80
N ASP A 546 26.87 8.90 -13.63
CA ASP A 546 27.78 8.08 -12.82
C ASP A 546 27.08 7.34 -11.67
N ASP A 547 25.77 7.49 -11.50
CA ASP A 547 25.02 6.79 -10.46
C ASP A 547 25.01 5.29 -10.75
N LYS A 548 25.40 4.51 -9.75
CA LYS A 548 25.45 3.06 -9.85
C LYS A 548 24.07 2.48 -9.61
N PHE A 549 23.69 1.51 -10.43
CA PHE A 549 22.42 0.82 -10.29
C PHE A 549 22.55 -0.69 -10.42
N VAL A 550 21.59 -1.40 -9.82
CA VAL A 550 21.27 -2.81 -10.10
C VAL A 550 19.79 -2.89 -10.42
N TRP A 551 19.42 -3.34 -11.62
CA TRP A 551 18.04 -3.43 -12.07
C TRP A 551 17.70 -4.88 -12.41
N ILE A 552 16.64 -5.40 -11.80
CA ILE A 552 16.16 -6.76 -12.00
C ILE A 552 14.71 -6.69 -12.48
N ASP A 553 14.51 -7.11 -13.72
CA ASP A 553 13.21 -7.05 -14.39
C ASP A 553 13.20 -8.03 -15.57
N ARG A 554 12.13 -8.00 -16.36
CA ARG A 554 12.00 -8.78 -17.58
C ARG A 554 13.11 -8.42 -18.56
N CYS A 555 13.74 -9.44 -19.15
CA CYS A 555 14.84 -9.27 -20.09
C CYS A 555 14.47 -8.37 -21.27
N TYR A 556 13.25 -8.43 -21.79
CA TYR A 556 12.80 -7.54 -22.87
C TYR A 556 12.84 -6.05 -22.48
N LYS A 557 12.58 -5.71 -21.21
CA LYS A 557 12.63 -4.32 -20.75
C LYS A 557 14.07 -3.82 -20.72
N ILE A 558 14.98 -4.61 -20.15
CA ILE A 558 16.42 -4.30 -20.09
C ILE A 558 17.03 -4.28 -21.50
N GLY A 559 16.72 -5.30 -22.30
CA GLY A 559 17.18 -5.48 -23.67
C GLY A 559 16.77 -4.33 -24.59
N SER A 560 15.53 -3.85 -24.47
CA SER A 560 15.06 -2.70 -25.26
C SER A 560 15.88 -1.41 -25.09
N VAL A 561 16.69 -1.34 -24.03
CA VAL A 561 17.57 -0.21 -23.73
C VAL A 561 19.00 -0.46 -24.22
N TRP A 562 19.56 -1.64 -23.94
CA TRP A 562 20.99 -1.91 -24.15
C TRP A 562 21.34 -3.13 -25.00
N ASP A 563 20.42 -4.09 -25.21
CA ASP A 563 20.69 -5.30 -26.00
C ASP A 563 19.44 -5.81 -26.73
N GLU A 564 19.35 -5.53 -28.04
CA GLU A 564 18.21 -5.91 -28.87
C GLU A 564 17.99 -7.42 -28.97
N LYS A 565 19.02 -8.24 -28.71
CA LYS A 565 18.89 -9.72 -28.71
C LYS A 565 17.94 -10.20 -27.61
N LEU A 566 17.82 -9.44 -26.53
CA LEU A 566 16.95 -9.74 -25.39
C LEU A 566 15.54 -9.15 -25.56
N ALA A 567 15.25 -8.40 -26.63
CA ALA A 567 13.99 -7.66 -26.79
C ALA A 567 12.72 -8.53 -26.84
N MET A 568 12.86 -9.85 -27.03
CA MET A 568 11.75 -10.81 -27.00
C MET A 568 11.80 -11.78 -25.82
N ASN A 569 12.82 -11.67 -24.95
CA ASN A 569 13.00 -12.58 -23.83
C ASN A 569 12.10 -12.17 -22.65
N SER A 570 11.12 -13.01 -22.31
CA SER A 570 10.19 -12.80 -21.20
C SER A 570 10.72 -13.30 -19.84
N GLY A 571 11.90 -13.91 -19.82
CA GLY A 571 12.64 -14.29 -18.62
C GLY A 571 13.09 -13.08 -17.79
N LEU A 572 13.78 -13.35 -16.68
CA LEU A 572 14.32 -12.31 -15.80
C LEU A 572 15.78 -12.05 -16.13
N CYS A 573 16.18 -10.79 -16.06
CA CYS A 573 17.56 -10.35 -16.24
C CYS A 573 17.97 -9.45 -15.08
N VAL A 574 19.25 -9.49 -14.72
CA VAL A 574 19.90 -8.54 -13.82
C VAL A 574 20.86 -7.68 -14.62
N ALA A 575 20.65 -6.37 -14.61
CA ALA A 575 21.55 -5.38 -15.20
C ALA A 575 22.24 -4.57 -14.09
N ASN A 576 23.57 -4.46 -14.12
CA ASN A 576 24.31 -3.63 -13.17
C ASN A 576 25.39 -2.77 -13.83
N GLY A 577 25.50 -1.52 -13.41
CA GLY A 577 26.41 -0.55 -14.03
C GLY A 577 26.03 0.89 -13.73
N THR A 578 26.31 1.77 -14.69
CA THR A 578 26.02 3.22 -14.69
C THR A 578 25.41 3.60 -16.04
N LEU A 579 24.65 4.70 -16.13
CA LEU A 579 23.98 5.08 -17.38
C LEU A 579 24.93 5.60 -18.47
N ASN A 580 26.15 6.02 -18.10
CA ASN A 580 27.17 6.45 -19.06
C ASN A 580 27.92 5.29 -19.75
N ALA A 581 27.60 4.04 -19.42
CA ALA A 581 28.19 2.84 -20.01
C ALA A 581 27.11 1.80 -20.33
N VAL A 582 27.46 0.81 -21.14
CA VAL A 582 26.60 -0.38 -21.29
C VAL A 582 26.73 -1.20 -20.00
N PRO A 583 25.63 -1.47 -19.28
CA PRO A 583 25.69 -2.25 -18.06
C PRO A 583 26.02 -3.72 -18.35
N THR A 584 26.49 -4.42 -17.33
CA THR A 584 26.60 -5.88 -17.39
C THR A 584 25.20 -6.47 -17.23
N ILE A 585 24.75 -7.25 -18.22
CA ILE A 585 23.44 -7.90 -18.21
C ILE A 585 23.63 -9.40 -18.04
N SER A 586 22.88 -10.02 -17.14
CA SER A 586 22.91 -11.46 -16.87
C SER A 586 21.49 -12.02 -16.88
N GLU A 587 21.24 -12.98 -17.77
CA GLU A 587 19.98 -13.73 -17.81
C GLU A 587 19.88 -14.66 -16.58
N ILE A 588 18.70 -14.72 -15.99
CA ILE A 588 18.42 -15.54 -14.80
C ILE A 588 17.72 -16.82 -15.23
N GLN A 589 18.32 -17.94 -14.83
CA GLN A 589 17.72 -19.25 -15.06
C GLN A 589 16.59 -19.52 -14.05
N PRO A 590 15.56 -20.30 -14.43
CA PRO A 590 14.52 -20.73 -13.51
C PRO A 590 15.08 -21.41 -12.26
N GLY A 591 14.42 -21.20 -11.12
CA GLY A 591 14.84 -21.67 -9.82
C GLY A 591 15.67 -20.62 -9.06
N SER A 592 16.79 -21.05 -8.47
CA SER A 592 17.66 -20.21 -7.63
C SER A 592 18.99 -19.94 -8.32
N THR A 593 19.20 -18.71 -8.81
CA THR A 593 20.44 -18.27 -9.47
C THR A 593 21.27 -17.37 -8.55
N LEU A 594 22.55 -17.68 -8.37
CA LEU A 594 23.51 -16.80 -7.70
C LEU A 594 24.25 -15.93 -8.72
N GLY A 595 24.58 -14.70 -8.34
CA GLY A 595 25.37 -13.81 -9.18
C GLY A 595 26.17 -12.79 -8.38
N ARG A 596 26.99 -12.03 -9.09
CA ARG A 596 27.88 -11.01 -8.52
C ARG A 596 27.71 -9.68 -9.26
N ILE A 597 27.74 -8.59 -8.50
CA ILE A 597 27.68 -7.23 -9.00
C ILE A 597 29.10 -6.70 -9.19
N THR A 598 29.36 -6.12 -10.36
CA THR A 598 30.64 -5.51 -10.70
C THR A 598 30.40 -4.15 -11.34
N PHE A 599 30.79 -3.10 -10.63
CA PHE A 599 30.71 -1.75 -11.19
C PHE A 599 31.99 -1.42 -11.97
N PRO A 600 31.88 -0.92 -13.21
CA PRO A 600 33.05 -0.52 -13.97
C PRO A 600 33.82 0.59 -13.24
N LYS A 601 35.16 0.60 -13.40
CA LYS A 601 35.98 1.74 -12.96
C LYS A 601 35.56 2.98 -13.76
N LYS A 602 35.64 4.16 -13.13
CA LYS A 602 35.20 5.44 -13.69
C LYS A 602 35.79 5.61 -15.10
N ASN A 603 34.93 5.54 -16.12
CA ASN A 603 35.31 5.66 -17.52
C ASN A 603 35.14 7.11 -18.00
N THR A 604 35.87 7.48 -19.04
CA THR A 604 35.76 8.78 -19.72
C THR A 604 34.31 9.01 -20.17
N ARG A 605 33.75 10.19 -19.83
CA ARG A 605 32.36 10.57 -20.13
C ARG A 605 32.04 10.37 -21.61
N ARG A 606 31.02 9.56 -21.91
CA ARG A 606 30.38 9.45 -23.23
C ARG A 606 28.96 9.97 -23.12
N ASP A 607 28.81 11.29 -23.23
CA ASP A 607 27.52 11.97 -23.09
C ASP A 607 26.47 11.41 -24.05
N GLU A 608 26.87 10.97 -25.25
CA GLU A 608 26.00 10.30 -26.23
C GLU A 608 25.39 8.99 -25.71
N GLN A 609 26.18 8.15 -25.02
CA GLN A 609 25.70 6.87 -24.48
C GLN A 609 24.67 7.10 -23.36
N TYR A 610 24.92 8.11 -22.52
CA TYR A 610 23.99 8.52 -21.48
C TYR A 610 22.66 9.00 -22.09
N GLN A 611 22.72 9.93 -23.06
CA GLN A 611 21.52 10.42 -23.73
C GLN A 611 20.75 9.30 -24.42
N ARG A 612 21.43 8.39 -25.13
CA ARG A 612 20.79 7.23 -25.75
C ARG A 612 20.08 6.34 -24.73
N SER A 613 20.73 6.04 -23.61
CA SER A 613 20.15 5.21 -22.54
C SER A 613 18.91 5.88 -21.94
N VAL A 614 19.00 7.19 -21.62
CA VAL A 614 17.89 7.98 -21.09
C VAL A 614 16.72 8.06 -22.08
N THR A 615 16.99 8.30 -23.37
CA THR A 615 15.95 8.31 -24.41
C THR A 615 15.22 6.97 -24.48
N ARG A 616 15.95 5.85 -24.48
CA ARG A 616 15.37 4.50 -24.56
C ARG A 616 14.60 4.10 -23.29
N LEU A 617 15.11 4.46 -22.11
CA LEU A 617 14.41 4.26 -20.83
C LEU A 617 13.08 5.04 -20.77
N ASN A 618 12.98 6.14 -21.50
CA ASN A 618 11.77 6.96 -21.61
C ASN A 618 10.77 6.48 -22.67
N ILE A 619 10.95 5.30 -23.27
CA ILE A 619 9.95 4.67 -24.14
C ILE A 619 9.07 3.77 -23.28
N ASP A 620 7.75 4.01 -23.31
CA ASP A 620 6.77 3.18 -22.60
C ASP A 620 6.74 1.76 -23.15
N ASP A 621 6.46 0.78 -22.29
CA ASP A 621 6.55 -0.63 -22.64
C ASP A 621 5.59 -1.03 -23.77
N ILE A 622 4.41 -0.41 -23.85
CA ILE A 622 3.44 -0.61 -24.95
C ILE A 622 3.93 -0.08 -26.31
N ASN A 623 4.87 0.88 -26.29
CA ASN A 623 5.44 1.49 -27.48
C ASN A 623 6.75 0.81 -27.92
N LEU A 624 7.19 -0.23 -27.21
CA LEU A 624 8.36 -1.00 -27.60
C LEU A 624 8.13 -1.68 -28.95
N LYS A 625 9.17 -1.69 -29.77
CA LYS A 625 9.21 -2.37 -31.06
C LYS A 625 10.35 -3.38 -31.09
N TYR A 626 10.10 -4.56 -31.66
CA TYR A 626 11.09 -5.62 -31.81
C TYR A 626 11.11 -6.20 -33.23
N HIS A 627 12.23 -6.84 -33.59
CA HIS A 627 12.41 -7.49 -34.89
C HIS A 627 11.94 -8.95 -34.80
N SER A 628 10.79 -9.26 -35.42
CA SER A 628 10.21 -10.61 -35.43
C SER A 628 9.10 -10.70 -36.46
N ASP A 629 8.92 -11.83 -37.12
CA ASP A 629 7.74 -12.11 -37.96
C ASP A 629 6.54 -12.63 -37.14
N THR A 630 6.75 -12.85 -35.84
CA THR A 630 5.77 -13.36 -34.90
C THR A 630 5.45 -12.30 -33.84
N ILE A 631 4.17 -12.02 -33.64
CA ILE A 631 3.65 -11.28 -32.50
C ILE A 631 3.59 -12.23 -31.32
N LEU A 632 4.25 -11.88 -30.22
CA LEU A 632 4.10 -12.54 -28.93
C LEU A 632 3.20 -11.67 -28.04
N PHE A 633 2.01 -12.18 -27.68
CA PHE A 633 1.03 -11.37 -26.96
C PHE A 633 1.38 -11.19 -25.48
N ASN A 634 2.23 -12.05 -24.92
CA ASN A 634 2.78 -11.88 -23.57
C ASN A 634 3.86 -10.78 -23.48
N LEU A 635 4.18 -10.10 -24.58
CA LEU A 635 5.02 -8.91 -24.59
C LEU A 635 4.16 -7.64 -24.69
N PRO A 636 4.53 -6.54 -24.00
CA PRO A 636 3.79 -5.29 -24.06
C PRO A 636 3.90 -4.60 -25.43
N GLY A 637 5.07 -4.66 -26.07
CA GLY A 637 5.35 -4.08 -27.38
C GLY A 637 4.90 -4.93 -28.58
N LEU A 638 5.22 -4.46 -29.79
CA LEU A 638 4.80 -5.09 -31.05
C LEU A 638 5.97 -5.25 -32.04
N PRO A 639 5.90 -6.18 -33.00
CA PRO A 639 6.85 -6.20 -34.10
C PRO A 639 6.85 -4.88 -34.90
N GLN A 640 7.98 -4.52 -35.49
CA GLN A 640 8.14 -3.25 -36.22
C GLN A 640 7.13 -3.08 -37.36
N GLN A 641 6.76 -4.16 -38.06
CA GLN A 641 5.79 -4.17 -39.14
C GLN A 641 4.32 -4.05 -38.68
N VAL A 642 4.05 -4.23 -37.37
CA VAL A 642 2.70 -4.12 -36.81
C VAL A 642 2.48 -2.70 -36.30
N GLN A 643 1.49 -2.02 -36.86
CA GLN A 643 1.12 -0.65 -36.49
C GLN A 643 0.50 -0.62 -35.09
N LYS A 644 -0.57 -1.40 -34.87
CA LYS A 644 -1.29 -1.47 -33.60
C LYS A 644 -2.08 -2.77 -33.47
N VAL A 645 -2.43 -3.12 -32.24
CA VAL A 645 -3.40 -4.16 -31.92
C VAL A 645 -4.48 -3.56 -31.02
N SER A 646 -5.75 -3.89 -31.25
CA SER A 646 -6.90 -3.36 -30.51
C SER A 646 -7.83 -4.49 -30.07
N GLY A 647 -8.61 -4.28 -29.00
CA GLY A 647 -9.55 -5.26 -28.45
C GLY A 647 -8.92 -6.30 -27.51
N LEU A 648 -7.72 -6.04 -27.01
CA LEU A 648 -7.02 -6.90 -26.03
C LEU A 648 -6.94 -6.24 -24.67
N SER A 649 -7.05 -7.06 -23.63
CA SER A 649 -6.76 -6.69 -22.24
C SER A 649 -5.25 -6.55 -21.98
N TYR A 650 -4.88 -6.35 -20.70
CA TYR A 650 -3.48 -6.24 -20.27
C TYR A 650 -2.68 -7.53 -20.49
N VAL A 651 -1.36 -7.41 -20.46
CA VAL A 651 -0.40 -8.51 -20.63
C VAL A 651 -0.47 -9.47 -19.45
N GLU A 652 -0.55 -10.77 -19.74
CA GLU A 652 -0.36 -11.86 -18.79
C GLU A 652 0.88 -12.67 -19.18
N SER A 653 1.40 -13.50 -18.26
CA SER A 653 2.65 -14.26 -18.48
C SER A 653 2.61 -15.20 -19.70
N TRP A 654 1.43 -15.70 -20.04
CA TRP A 654 1.17 -16.62 -21.15
C TRP A 654 0.70 -15.91 -22.43
N GLY A 655 0.09 -14.72 -22.36
CA GLY A 655 -0.56 -14.07 -23.51
C GLY A 655 -1.46 -12.89 -23.14
N ARG A 656 -2.51 -12.66 -23.92
CA ARG A 656 -3.56 -11.65 -23.64
C ARG A 656 -4.94 -12.15 -24.01
N TRP A 657 -5.93 -11.82 -23.19
CA TRP A 657 -7.33 -12.04 -23.55
C TRP A 657 -7.88 -10.93 -24.45
N SER A 658 -8.74 -11.31 -25.39
CA SER A 658 -9.71 -10.38 -25.98
C SER A 658 -10.64 -9.84 -24.91
N ASP A 659 -10.98 -8.56 -24.97
CA ASP A 659 -11.90 -7.93 -24.02
C ASP A 659 -13.00 -7.15 -24.73
N ALA A 660 -14.21 -7.69 -24.68
CA ALA A 660 -15.39 -7.09 -25.30
C ALA A 660 -15.89 -5.83 -24.59
N ASN A 661 -15.37 -5.50 -23.39
CA ASN A 661 -15.57 -4.18 -22.81
C ASN A 661 -14.77 -3.11 -23.56
N LEU A 662 -13.67 -3.48 -24.21
CA LEU A 662 -12.86 -2.57 -25.03
C LEU A 662 -13.37 -2.53 -26.47
N LEU A 663 -13.41 -3.68 -27.14
CA LEU A 663 -13.96 -3.85 -28.49
C LEU A 663 -14.50 -5.28 -28.65
N PRO A 664 -15.59 -5.48 -29.41
CA PRO A 664 -16.16 -6.81 -29.62
C PRO A 664 -15.25 -7.78 -30.40
N GLN A 665 -14.21 -7.27 -31.05
CA GLN A 665 -13.27 -8.02 -31.87
C GLN A 665 -11.83 -7.56 -31.63
N VAL A 666 -10.88 -8.48 -31.82
CA VAL A 666 -9.45 -8.16 -31.85
C VAL A 666 -9.06 -7.77 -33.27
N SER A 667 -8.30 -6.69 -33.44
CA SER A 667 -7.78 -6.26 -34.73
C SER A 667 -6.27 -6.06 -34.66
N VAL A 668 -5.53 -6.75 -35.52
CA VAL A 668 -4.08 -6.60 -35.71
C VAL A 668 -3.86 -5.86 -37.02
N GLN A 669 -3.36 -4.63 -36.96
CA GLN A 669 -3.12 -3.79 -38.12
C GLN A 669 -1.63 -3.68 -38.43
N TYR A 670 -1.25 -3.94 -39.67
CA TYR A 670 0.10 -3.84 -40.20
C TYR A 670 0.34 -2.48 -40.87
N LEU A 671 1.60 -2.03 -40.87
CA LEU A 671 2.01 -0.79 -41.55
C LEU A 671 1.82 -0.92 -43.06
N GLU A 672 2.33 -2.01 -43.63
CA GLU A 672 2.23 -2.36 -45.03
C GLU A 672 1.10 -3.38 -45.29
N PRO A 673 0.57 -3.45 -46.53
CA PRO A 673 -0.32 -4.54 -46.98
C PRO A 673 0.23 -5.92 -46.62
N LEU A 674 -0.63 -6.80 -46.09
CA LEU A 674 -0.28 -8.21 -45.93
C LEU A 674 -0.07 -8.85 -47.32
N PRO A 675 0.76 -9.90 -47.43
CA PRO A 675 1.00 -10.57 -48.71
C PRO A 675 -0.30 -11.01 -49.40
N ALA A 676 -0.28 -11.10 -50.73
CA ALA A 676 -1.43 -11.54 -51.51
C ALA A 676 -1.86 -12.98 -51.17
N ALA A 677 -0.90 -13.84 -50.82
CA ALA A 677 -1.12 -15.15 -50.25
C ALA A 677 -0.11 -15.41 -49.13
N PHE A 678 -0.58 -15.92 -47.99
CA PHE A 678 0.28 -16.20 -46.84
C PHE A 678 -0.30 -17.30 -45.95
N THR A 679 0.57 -17.89 -45.15
CA THR A 679 0.19 -18.79 -44.07
C THR A 679 0.10 -18.01 -42.76
N LEU A 680 -1.07 -18.09 -42.12
CA LEU A 680 -1.33 -17.55 -40.78
C LEU A 680 -1.21 -18.67 -39.74
N THR A 681 -0.23 -18.58 -38.85
CA THR A 681 -0.11 -19.49 -37.70
C THR A 681 -0.56 -18.74 -36.44
N LEU A 682 -1.57 -19.27 -35.75
CA LEU A 682 -2.16 -18.68 -34.56
C LEU A 682 -2.18 -19.69 -33.42
N THR A 683 -1.57 -19.33 -32.29
CA THR A 683 -1.68 -20.08 -31.03
C THR A 683 -2.61 -19.33 -30.09
N ALA A 684 -3.69 -19.98 -29.67
CA ALA A 684 -4.72 -19.38 -28.85
C ALA A 684 -5.47 -20.43 -28.00
N ARG A 685 -6.27 -19.92 -27.07
CA ARG A 685 -7.22 -20.67 -26.22
C ARG A 685 -8.57 -19.94 -26.20
N ALA A 686 -9.65 -20.63 -25.95
CA ALA A 686 -10.97 -20.03 -25.77
C ALA A 686 -11.34 -19.91 -24.29
N PHE A 687 -12.24 -18.98 -23.97
CA PHE A 687 -12.76 -18.78 -22.62
C PHE A 687 -14.26 -19.14 -22.54
N GLY A 688 -14.62 -19.98 -21.56
CA GLY A 688 -16.00 -20.38 -21.30
C GLY A 688 -16.71 -20.93 -22.54
N ASP A 689 -17.91 -20.42 -22.81
CA ASP A 689 -18.76 -20.80 -23.96
C ASP A 689 -18.06 -20.73 -25.32
N ASN A 690 -17.01 -19.91 -25.47
CA ASN A 690 -16.27 -19.82 -26.73
C ASN A 690 -15.46 -21.10 -27.03
N ALA A 691 -15.22 -21.96 -26.04
CA ALA A 691 -14.53 -23.24 -26.26
C ALA A 691 -15.35 -24.23 -27.09
N LEU A 692 -16.66 -24.00 -27.20
CA LEU A 692 -17.61 -24.84 -27.93
C LEU A 692 -18.19 -24.15 -29.16
N ARG A 693 -17.73 -22.95 -29.51
CA ARG A 693 -18.30 -22.13 -30.59
C ARG A 693 -17.22 -21.66 -31.58
N PRO A 694 -17.55 -21.54 -32.87
CA PRO A 694 -16.58 -21.06 -33.87
C PRO A 694 -16.23 -19.58 -33.66
N ILE A 695 -14.94 -19.29 -33.64
CA ILE A 695 -14.35 -17.94 -33.66
C ILE A 695 -14.05 -17.58 -35.12
N THR A 696 -14.49 -16.41 -35.56
CA THR A 696 -14.27 -15.96 -36.94
C THR A 696 -12.94 -15.22 -37.06
N ILE A 697 -12.13 -15.59 -38.05
CA ILE A 697 -10.92 -14.88 -38.46
C ILE A 697 -11.13 -14.30 -39.85
N LYS A 698 -10.85 -13.00 -40.04
CA LYS A 698 -11.08 -12.28 -41.29
C LYS A 698 -9.86 -11.46 -41.73
N VAL A 699 -9.57 -11.50 -43.03
CA VAL A 699 -8.53 -10.70 -43.71
C VAL A 699 -9.11 -10.19 -45.03
N GLY A 700 -9.44 -8.91 -45.10
CA GLY A 700 -10.10 -8.34 -46.29
C GLY A 700 -11.43 -9.04 -46.61
N GLY A 701 -11.52 -9.64 -47.81
CA GLY A 701 -12.67 -10.45 -48.24
C GLY A 701 -12.61 -11.91 -47.80
N TRP A 702 -11.46 -12.40 -47.32
CA TRP A 702 -11.29 -13.77 -46.85
C TRP A 702 -11.73 -13.90 -45.39
N GLN A 703 -12.43 -14.98 -45.06
CA GLN A 703 -12.81 -15.31 -43.69
C GLN A 703 -12.86 -16.82 -43.48
N GLN A 704 -12.58 -17.25 -42.26
CA GLN A 704 -12.68 -18.65 -41.85
C GLN A 704 -13.12 -18.75 -40.38
N GLU A 705 -13.93 -19.76 -40.08
CA GLU A 705 -14.32 -20.12 -38.73
C GLU A 705 -13.37 -21.19 -38.16
N VAL A 706 -12.95 -21.00 -36.91
CA VAL A 706 -12.04 -21.91 -36.20
C VAL A 706 -12.51 -22.15 -34.78
N THR A 707 -12.13 -23.27 -34.18
CA THR A 707 -12.47 -23.58 -32.78
C THR A 707 -11.19 -23.80 -31.97
N PHE A 708 -11.16 -23.25 -30.77
CA PHE A 708 -10.09 -23.45 -29.79
C PHE A 708 -10.71 -24.06 -28.52
N GLY A 709 -10.00 -24.96 -27.85
CA GLY A 709 -10.38 -25.44 -26.52
C GLY A 709 -9.94 -24.45 -25.42
N GLU A 710 -10.14 -24.82 -24.15
CA GLU A 710 -9.71 -24.01 -22.99
C GLU A 710 -8.19 -23.99 -22.79
N HIS A 711 -7.48 -24.88 -23.47
CA HIS A 711 -6.01 -24.97 -23.48
C HIS A 711 -5.42 -24.42 -24.78
N ASP A 712 -4.16 -24.03 -24.72
CA ASP A 712 -3.44 -23.53 -25.89
C ASP A 712 -3.38 -24.58 -26.99
N SER A 713 -3.81 -24.18 -28.18
CA SER A 713 -3.67 -24.97 -29.40
C SER A 713 -3.25 -24.07 -30.56
N THR A 714 -2.52 -24.64 -31.51
CA THR A 714 -1.99 -23.91 -32.66
C THR A 714 -2.72 -24.33 -33.93
N LEU A 715 -3.21 -23.35 -34.67
CA LEU A 715 -3.84 -23.53 -35.97
C LEU A 715 -3.02 -22.85 -37.06
N THR A 716 -3.05 -23.44 -38.25
CA THR A 716 -2.38 -22.91 -39.45
C THR A 716 -3.41 -22.78 -40.55
N LEU A 717 -3.58 -21.56 -41.08
CA LEU A 717 -4.59 -21.21 -42.08
C LEU A 717 -3.91 -20.67 -43.33
N GLN A 718 -4.39 -21.08 -44.50
CA GLN A 718 -3.96 -20.51 -45.78
C GLN A 718 -4.88 -19.34 -46.14
N VAL A 719 -4.31 -18.14 -46.21
CA VAL A 719 -5.05 -16.90 -46.40
C VAL A 719 -4.84 -16.39 -47.82
N ASN A 720 -5.95 -16.08 -48.51
CA ASN A 720 -5.94 -15.42 -49.81
C ASN A 720 -6.39 -13.96 -49.65
N ASN A 721 -5.50 -13.01 -49.89
CA ASN A 721 -5.69 -11.58 -49.66
C ASN A 721 -5.38 -10.76 -50.94
N PRO A 722 -6.13 -10.95 -52.05
CA PRO A 722 -5.82 -10.32 -53.33
C PRO A 722 -6.01 -8.79 -53.30
N THR A 723 -6.76 -8.27 -52.32
CA THR A 723 -7.05 -6.84 -52.16
C THR A 723 -5.99 -6.11 -51.34
N GLY A 724 -4.95 -6.79 -50.84
CA GLY A 724 -3.88 -6.17 -50.06
C GLY A 724 -4.37 -5.59 -48.73
N ALA A 725 -5.31 -6.26 -48.05
CA ALA A 725 -5.77 -5.83 -46.74
C ALA A 725 -4.60 -5.77 -45.74
N ARG A 726 -4.66 -4.81 -44.82
CA ARG A 726 -3.62 -4.55 -43.81
C ARG A 726 -3.96 -5.11 -42.43
N SER A 727 -5.13 -5.73 -42.27
CA SER A 727 -5.63 -6.14 -40.96
C SER A 727 -6.07 -7.59 -40.91
N ILE A 728 -5.80 -8.20 -39.76
CA ILE A 728 -6.35 -9.49 -39.35
C ILE A 728 -7.32 -9.21 -38.20
N VAL A 729 -8.58 -9.63 -38.36
CA VAL A 729 -9.64 -9.45 -37.38
C VAL A 729 -10.04 -10.81 -36.81
N ILE A 730 -10.13 -10.91 -35.49
CA ILE A 730 -10.52 -12.12 -34.76
C ILE A 730 -11.75 -11.78 -33.91
N THR A 731 -12.86 -12.46 -34.12
CA THR A 731 -14.15 -12.16 -33.47
C THR A 731 -14.64 -13.36 -32.67
N PRO A 732 -14.56 -13.31 -31.33
CA PRO A 732 -15.18 -14.29 -30.46
C PRO A 732 -16.71 -14.16 -30.47
N PRO A 733 -17.47 -15.25 -30.60
CA PRO A 733 -18.93 -15.19 -30.78
C PRO A 733 -19.69 -14.92 -29.48
N ALA A 734 -19.15 -15.28 -28.32
CA ALA A 734 -19.87 -15.20 -27.04
C ALA A 734 -18.95 -14.81 -25.87
N PRO A 735 -18.41 -13.57 -25.80
CA PRO A 735 -17.58 -13.14 -24.69
C PRO A 735 -18.30 -13.25 -23.34
N VAL A 736 -17.63 -13.82 -22.33
CA VAL A 736 -18.18 -14.11 -21.00
C VAL A 736 -17.56 -13.17 -19.96
N GLU A 737 -18.40 -12.61 -19.09
CA GLU A 737 -17.94 -11.76 -17.99
C GLU A 737 -17.16 -12.58 -16.95
N SER A 738 -15.96 -12.12 -16.59
CA SER A 738 -15.04 -12.86 -15.75
C SER A 738 -14.15 -11.94 -14.91
N SER A 739 -13.87 -12.39 -13.69
CA SER A 739 -12.86 -11.78 -12.81
C SER A 739 -11.53 -12.55 -12.80
N VAL A 740 -11.40 -13.59 -13.63
CA VAL A 740 -10.14 -14.31 -13.81
C VAL A 740 -9.05 -13.31 -14.18
N GLY A 741 -7.89 -13.40 -13.54
CA GLY A 741 -6.71 -12.55 -13.80
C GLY A 741 -6.83 -11.07 -13.38
N VAL A 742 -8.01 -10.61 -12.93
CA VAL A 742 -8.24 -9.20 -12.55
C VAL A 742 -7.37 -8.80 -11.36
N ILE A 743 -6.61 -7.72 -11.54
CA ILE A 743 -5.85 -7.06 -10.48
C ILE A 743 -6.83 -6.27 -9.60
N ASP A 744 -6.66 -6.32 -8.27
CA ASP A 744 -7.54 -5.67 -7.28
C ASP A 744 -7.96 -4.24 -7.69
N GLY A 745 -9.26 -3.95 -7.67
CA GLY A 745 -9.83 -2.62 -7.97
C GLY A 745 -10.29 -2.39 -9.42
N PHE A 746 -10.05 -3.33 -10.34
CA PHE A 746 -10.57 -3.24 -11.72
C PHE A 746 -11.93 -3.94 -11.89
N ALA A 747 -12.73 -3.45 -12.84
CA ALA A 747 -14.00 -4.06 -13.24
C ALA A 747 -13.79 -5.44 -13.88
N ALA A 748 -14.83 -6.29 -13.82
CA ALA A 748 -14.83 -7.57 -14.51
C ALA A 748 -14.65 -7.38 -16.03
N ARG A 749 -13.93 -8.30 -16.67
CA ARG A 749 -13.62 -8.28 -18.11
C ARG A 749 -14.61 -9.14 -18.88
N LYS A 750 -14.88 -8.85 -20.16
CA LYS A 750 -15.68 -9.73 -21.03
C LYS A 750 -14.76 -10.51 -21.96
N LEU A 751 -14.37 -11.71 -21.54
CA LEU A 751 -13.32 -12.51 -22.16
C LEU A 751 -13.87 -13.46 -23.22
N GLY A 752 -13.16 -13.60 -24.34
CA GLY A 752 -13.57 -14.46 -25.47
C GLY A 752 -12.50 -15.46 -25.89
N VAL A 753 -11.40 -14.95 -26.46
CA VAL A 753 -10.25 -15.73 -26.91
C VAL A 753 -8.97 -15.20 -26.27
N GLY A 754 -8.09 -16.09 -25.81
CA GLY A 754 -6.77 -15.81 -25.30
C GLY A 754 -5.74 -16.02 -26.39
N LEU A 755 -4.99 -14.99 -26.76
CA LEU A 755 -3.98 -15.05 -27.80
C LEU A 755 -2.59 -15.22 -27.18
N VAL A 756 -1.84 -16.20 -27.67
CA VAL A 756 -0.46 -16.49 -27.25
C VAL A 756 0.53 -15.93 -28.26
N SER A 757 0.39 -16.33 -29.53
CA SER A 757 1.24 -15.86 -30.62
C SER A 757 0.54 -15.86 -31.98
N LEU A 758 0.96 -14.95 -32.86
CA LEU A 758 0.48 -14.87 -34.25
C LEU A 758 1.66 -14.65 -35.19
N ARG A 759 1.79 -15.47 -36.24
CA ARG A 759 2.82 -15.35 -37.27
C ARG A 759 2.21 -15.30 -38.67
N VAL A 760 2.74 -14.41 -39.50
CA VAL A 760 2.42 -14.30 -40.93
C VAL A 760 3.66 -14.73 -41.72
N THR A 761 3.52 -15.77 -42.54
CA THR A 761 4.61 -16.23 -43.42
C THR A 761 4.14 -16.11 -44.87
N PRO A 762 4.75 -15.24 -45.70
CA PRO A 762 4.42 -15.14 -47.12
C PRO A 762 4.54 -16.49 -47.79
N GLN A 763 3.62 -16.81 -48.70
CA GLN A 763 3.83 -17.95 -49.60
C GLN A 763 4.85 -17.54 -50.68
N PRO A 764 5.81 -18.40 -51.02
CA PRO A 764 6.81 -18.13 -52.05
C PRO A 764 6.22 -17.97 -53.44
#